data_AF-A0A2E0L612-F1
#
_entry.id   AF-A0A2E0L612-F1
#
_cell.length_a   1.000
_cell.length_b   1.000
_cell.length_c   1.000
_cell.angle_alpha   90.00
_cell.angle_beta   90.00
_cell.angle_gamma   90.00
#
_symmetry.space_group_name_H-M   'P 1'
#
loop_
_entity.id
_entity.type
_entity.pdbx_description
1 polymer ?
#
loop_
_entity_poly.entity_id
_entity_poly.type
_entity_poly.pdbx_seq_one_letter_code
_entity_poly.pdbx_strand_id
1 'polypeptide(L)'
;MLSVIISSMRERRGQGLAEYGLILALVALTTVGSMSVLGDSIGGVYEHIICSLGEGGEECGCEWERVTHGPSYTCTGGVFAVEANTSCDATSLTVIVEKGDDVQEIGLSYDADNEVWSTSHSDSTNICDSLNGSPPAKLFLVSRHDDGETVNTFPFGGGKSGGAVIDDDDSGTGTGTGTGDDDDGTGTGTGDDSGTGDDSGTGDDSGTGDGSGTGDTGTGNGGPGGEPTPTPSPDRTIALIVGNTELKTSDQKIRDHITSLGHTVQVFSASTQLSVVTANGPAAIVISESVSSSSVGTRFRDVSMPVVVMEAYLLDDMKMTGTSAGNDFAWSTTQQVKIVDATHPIAAGHPAGNIQIQTEDRETIWGAVSNSAAVIATLTDNSSRASLFTYNPGDSMVGLTAPGRRAAFWFGSNAADSATNAAWDMFQATITWALTGGSGSGTGTSTATLGVSPSTLDFGSVPAGSSSNIEVITLTNNGAGSDPLTITEVAVTGTHADQFAATLSTPFTLYQGQSVDVVLNFNPTSTGVKNATLEVSHTGTGALEQASLTGQGAAAPDSRLGTSADPLDFGTIGSASETATLTLTHTGDPGSAPITVSDIRTGGTNPDDFSTDFAGPVTINQGQTHSVVVTFAPASSGSKSATLIITSDSVANPTLIMGLTGTQVVGRVTDSLQLLYDFENYNSTYGRINSTYSAVNSIRLEASNNGYVQQVTGGIEIINDVRIESRNNNTTNNRLRNLVDNLQSTNEITYEVWVKPAVANTGGWARIFAMSEDRSNRNFGLVHLNQSYLAWLRTSNNSSGEGPASSTGNIAGTNLTHIVVTYKNTGPDAGKALIYINGNLTVTQNINGGTFSNWSDYRLVVANEFVDWRPWRGTLYTLAIYNRALSASEVSQNYMAGEE
;
A
#
# COMPACT_ATOMS: atom_id res chain seq x y z
N MET A 1 -31.99 9.80 -40.70
CA MET A 1 -33.35 9.65 -41.29
C MET A 1 -34.05 11.00 -41.48
N LEU A 2 -34.05 11.88 -40.46
CA LEU A 2 -34.64 13.23 -40.53
C LEU A 2 -34.05 14.11 -41.67
N SER A 3 -32.74 14.03 -41.90
CA SER A 3 -32.06 14.77 -42.97
C SER A 3 -32.47 14.33 -44.38
N VAL A 4 -32.86 13.06 -44.56
CA VAL A 4 -33.31 12.49 -45.85
C VAL A 4 -34.76 12.91 -46.14
N ILE A 5 -35.58 13.01 -45.10
CA ILE A 5 -36.97 13.50 -45.18
C ILE A 5 -36.99 15.00 -45.48
N ILE A 6 -36.13 15.80 -44.81
CA ILE A 6 -35.99 17.25 -45.07
C ILE A 6 -35.47 17.52 -46.50
N SER A 7 -34.55 16.68 -47.00
CA SER A 7 -34.06 16.77 -48.38
C SER A 7 -35.16 16.47 -49.42
N SER A 8 -35.98 15.44 -49.17
CA SER A 8 -37.10 15.07 -50.06
C SER A 8 -38.25 16.09 -50.06
N MET A 9 -38.45 16.83 -48.95
CA MET A 9 -39.49 17.87 -48.86
C MET A 9 -39.12 19.18 -49.57
N ARG A 10 -37.83 19.48 -49.80
CA ARG A 10 -37.40 20.68 -50.53
C ARG A 10 -37.59 20.61 -52.05
N GLU A 11 -37.70 19.41 -52.62
CA GLU A 11 -37.73 19.21 -54.08
C GLU A 11 -39.13 19.12 -54.72
N ARG A 12 -40.22 19.03 -53.94
CA ARG A 12 -41.58 18.82 -54.49
C ARG A 12 -42.53 19.97 -54.16
N ARG A 13 -42.45 21.06 -54.93
CA ARG A 13 -43.47 22.12 -54.92
C ARG A 13 -44.68 21.69 -55.75
N GLY A 14 -45.72 21.25 -55.06
CA GLY A 14 -47.10 21.27 -55.54
C GLY A 14 -47.74 19.89 -55.68
N GLN A 15 -48.54 19.49 -54.68
CA GLN A 15 -49.82 18.78 -54.86
C GLN A 15 -50.60 18.66 -53.53
N GLY A 16 -51.92 18.91 -53.61
CA GLY A 16 -53.06 18.74 -52.68
C GLY A 16 -52.88 18.41 -51.19
N LEU A 17 -53.48 19.27 -50.33
CA LEU A 17 -53.68 19.16 -48.87
C LEU A 17 -54.31 17.83 -48.34
N ALA A 18 -54.79 16.94 -49.21
CA ALA A 18 -55.44 15.69 -48.78
C ALA A 18 -54.47 14.50 -48.59
N GLU A 19 -53.34 14.44 -49.31
CA GLU A 19 -52.32 13.39 -49.10
C GLU A 19 -51.43 13.67 -47.89
N TYR A 20 -51.24 14.95 -47.53
CA TYR A 20 -50.51 15.36 -46.34
C TYR A 20 -51.18 14.90 -45.04
N GLY A 21 -52.51 14.86 -45.00
CA GLY A 21 -53.27 14.39 -43.83
C GLY A 21 -53.15 12.89 -43.59
N LEU A 22 -53.04 12.08 -44.65
CA LEU A 22 -52.91 10.62 -44.53
C LEU A 22 -51.51 10.22 -44.07
N ILE A 23 -50.48 10.93 -44.52
CA ILE A 23 -49.08 10.73 -44.09
C ILE A 23 -48.91 11.19 -42.63
N LEU A 24 -49.50 12.32 -42.23
CA LEU A 24 -49.50 12.75 -40.83
C LEU A 24 -50.26 11.79 -39.91
N ALA A 25 -51.36 11.20 -40.37
CA ALA A 25 -52.10 10.19 -39.59
C ALA A 25 -51.35 8.86 -39.46
N LEU A 26 -50.65 8.41 -40.52
CA LEU A 26 -49.81 7.20 -40.47
C LEU A 26 -48.55 7.42 -39.63
N VAL A 27 -47.95 8.61 -39.67
CA VAL A 27 -46.84 9.00 -38.79
C VAL A 27 -47.32 9.12 -37.33
N ALA A 28 -48.53 9.63 -37.08
CA ALA A 28 -49.12 9.69 -35.74
C ALA A 28 -49.44 8.29 -35.18
N LEU A 29 -49.93 7.36 -36.00
CA LEU A 29 -50.20 5.98 -35.57
C LEU A 29 -48.91 5.18 -35.32
N THR A 30 -47.82 5.44 -36.05
CA THR A 30 -46.52 4.82 -35.76
C THR A 30 -45.79 5.51 -34.61
N THR A 31 -45.92 6.83 -34.43
CA THR A 31 -45.34 7.52 -33.24
C THR A 31 -46.08 7.17 -31.96
N VAL A 32 -47.41 7.05 -31.94
CA VAL A 32 -48.14 6.62 -30.73
C VAL A 32 -47.88 5.14 -30.40
N GLY A 33 -47.66 4.29 -31.41
CA GLY A 33 -47.27 2.88 -31.20
C GLY A 33 -45.81 2.69 -30.77
N SER A 34 -44.91 3.62 -31.12
CA SER A 34 -43.51 3.62 -30.69
C SER A 34 -43.23 4.42 -29.41
N MET A 35 -44.15 5.30 -29.00
CA MET A 35 -44.07 6.07 -27.75
C MET A 35 -44.52 5.28 -26.51
N SER A 36 -45.21 4.14 -26.65
CA SER A 36 -45.52 3.28 -25.49
C SER A 36 -44.37 2.36 -25.08
N VAL A 37 -43.23 2.39 -25.78
CA VAL A 37 -42.05 1.54 -25.53
C VAL A 37 -40.78 2.37 -25.30
N LEU A 38 -40.85 3.71 -25.38
CA LEU A 38 -39.69 4.62 -25.28
C LEU A 38 -40.00 5.89 -24.47
N GLY A 39 -40.88 5.81 -23.48
CA GLY A 39 -41.34 6.94 -22.68
C GLY A 39 -40.24 7.64 -21.87
N ASP A 40 -39.20 6.93 -21.45
CA ASP A 40 -38.29 7.45 -20.42
C ASP A 40 -37.00 8.09 -20.98
N SER A 41 -36.68 7.92 -22.27
CA SER A 41 -35.39 8.38 -22.82
C SER A 41 -35.44 9.60 -23.75
N ILE A 42 -36.61 10.22 -23.96
CA ILE A 42 -36.73 11.41 -24.84
C ILE A 42 -37.03 12.71 -24.05
N GLY A 43 -37.42 12.63 -22.78
CA GLY A 43 -37.56 13.81 -21.92
C GLY A 43 -36.25 14.60 -21.79
N GLY A 44 -35.13 13.92 -21.56
CA GLY A 44 -33.81 14.55 -21.40
C GLY A 44 -33.20 15.13 -22.70
N VAL A 45 -33.60 14.64 -23.88
CA VAL A 45 -33.04 15.12 -25.15
C VAL A 45 -33.72 16.41 -25.63
N TYR A 46 -34.97 16.64 -25.23
CA TYR A 46 -35.70 17.87 -25.56
C TYR A 46 -35.16 19.08 -24.77
N GLU A 47 -34.74 18.89 -23.51
CA GLU A 47 -34.11 19.95 -22.71
C GLU A 47 -32.69 20.27 -23.17
N HIS A 48 -31.92 19.28 -23.64
CA HIS A 48 -30.54 19.51 -24.07
C HIS A 48 -30.44 20.33 -25.37
N ILE A 49 -31.47 20.32 -26.21
CA ILE A 49 -31.48 21.10 -27.47
C ILE A 49 -31.83 22.58 -27.21
N ILE A 50 -32.69 22.88 -26.24
CA ILE A 50 -33.06 24.27 -25.88
C ILE A 50 -31.86 25.02 -25.27
N CYS A 51 -30.97 24.33 -24.57
CA CYS A 51 -29.80 24.96 -23.94
C CYS A 51 -28.61 25.21 -24.92
N SER A 52 -28.66 24.72 -26.18
CA SER A 52 -27.59 24.88 -27.19
C SER A 52 -27.79 25.99 -28.23
N LEU A 53 -28.98 26.59 -28.29
CA LEU A 53 -29.30 27.71 -29.17
C LEU A 53 -29.53 28.96 -28.32
N GLY A 54 -28.44 29.55 -27.85
CA GLY A 54 -28.47 30.70 -26.97
C GLY A 54 -29.18 31.92 -27.59
N GLU A 55 -30.41 32.17 -27.16
CA GLU A 55 -31.01 33.50 -27.03
C GLU A 55 -32.05 33.48 -25.88
N GLY A 56 -31.66 34.01 -24.72
CA GLY A 56 -32.58 34.59 -23.73
C GLY A 56 -32.92 33.77 -22.48
N GLY A 57 -32.22 34.06 -21.37
CA GLY A 57 -32.78 34.28 -20.02
C GLY A 57 -33.39 33.12 -19.22
N GLU A 58 -32.67 32.70 -18.18
CA GLU A 58 -33.15 32.05 -16.93
C GLU A 58 -34.09 30.84 -17.09
N GLU A 59 -33.52 29.64 -17.21
CA GLU A 59 -33.99 28.34 -16.68
C GLU A 59 -33.20 27.19 -17.36
N CYS A 60 -32.02 26.87 -16.83
CA CYS A 60 -31.29 25.61 -17.07
C CYS A 60 -30.30 25.46 -15.90
N GLY A 61 -30.59 24.60 -14.92
CA GLY A 61 -29.61 24.26 -13.88
C GLY A 61 -30.22 23.62 -12.63
N CYS A 62 -30.25 22.28 -12.59
CA CYS A 62 -30.19 21.57 -11.32
C CYS A 62 -28.70 21.52 -10.90
N GLU A 63 -28.25 22.53 -10.14
CA GLU A 63 -27.06 22.39 -9.31
C GLU A 63 -27.42 21.52 -8.09
N TRP A 64 -26.58 20.51 -7.81
CA TRP A 64 -26.44 19.69 -6.61
C TRP A 64 -27.52 19.85 -5.52
N GLU A 65 -28.27 18.79 -5.26
CA GLU A 65 -29.26 18.66 -4.17
C GLU A 65 -28.81 19.37 -2.88
N ARG A 66 -29.51 20.45 -2.53
CA ARG A 66 -29.54 20.97 -1.16
C ARG A 66 -30.67 20.25 -0.44
N VAL A 67 -30.36 19.24 0.38
CA VAL A 67 -31.27 18.80 1.46
C VAL A 67 -31.46 20.01 2.37
N THR A 68 -32.58 20.72 2.21
CA THR A 68 -32.81 22.01 2.89
C THR A 68 -32.96 21.87 4.40
N HIS A 69 -33.31 20.67 4.89
CA HIS A 69 -33.39 20.32 6.31
C HIS A 69 -32.92 18.87 6.50
N GLY A 70 -31.97 18.62 7.41
CA GLY A 70 -31.61 17.24 7.78
C GLY A 70 -32.82 16.46 8.32
N PRO A 71 -32.88 15.12 8.14
CA PRO A 71 -34.02 14.33 8.58
C PRO A 71 -34.28 14.54 10.07
N SER A 72 -35.50 14.97 10.42
CA SER A 72 -35.92 15.02 11.82
C SER A 72 -36.42 13.64 12.22
N TYR A 73 -35.81 13.06 13.26
CA TYR A 73 -36.27 11.80 13.85
C TYR A 73 -36.86 12.03 15.25
N THR A 74 -37.86 11.24 15.61
CA THR A 74 -38.37 11.21 16.99
C THR A 74 -38.45 9.78 17.50
N CYS A 75 -38.02 9.57 18.75
CA CYS A 75 -38.20 8.34 19.51
C CYS A 75 -39.11 8.64 20.70
N THR A 76 -40.40 8.30 20.60
CA THR A 76 -41.37 8.49 21.69
C THR A 76 -42.11 7.19 21.95
N GLY A 77 -42.00 6.65 23.18
CA GLY A 77 -42.73 5.44 23.57
C GLY A 77 -42.34 4.16 22.79
N GLY A 78 -41.12 4.08 22.26
CA GLY A 78 -40.64 2.93 21.47
C GLY A 78 -40.97 3.00 19.98
N VAL A 79 -41.50 4.12 19.50
CA VAL A 79 -41.80 4.37 18.08
C VAL A 79 -40.72 5.27 17.48
N PHE A 80 -40.11 4.80 16.38
CA PHE A 80 -39.18 5.56 15.55
C PHE A 80 -39.91 6.15 14.34
N ALA A 81 -39.81 7.46 14.17
CA ALA A 81 -40.35 8.18 13.02
C ALA A 81 -39.26 9.07 12.40
N VAL A 82 -39.22 9.11 11.06
CA VAL A 82 -38.30 9.95 10.27
C VAL A 82 -39.11 10.69 9.22
N GLU A 83 -38.86 11.99 9.09
CA GLU A 83 -39.40 12.84 8.04
C GLU A 83 -38.23 13.44 7.24
N ALA A 84 -38.32 13.35 5.91
CA ALA A 84 -37.33 13.93 4.99
C ALA A 84 -38.05 14.62 3.82
N ASN A 85 -37.54 15.79 3.43
CA ASN A 85 -38.10 16.60 2.37
C ASN A 85 -37.08 16.68 1.20
N THR A 86 -37.46 16.18 0.03
CA THR A 86 -36.59 16.11 -1.16
C THR A 86 -37.22 16.92 -2.29
N SER A 87 -36.45 17.79 -2.95
CA SER A 87 -37.00 18.75 -3.92
C SER A 87 -37.17 18.21 -5.35
N CYS A 88 -36.90 16.93 -5.62
CA CYS A 88 -37.03 16.31 -6.96
C CYS A 88 -37.49 14.84 -6.89
N ASP A 89 -38.01 14.33 -8.02
CA ASP A 89 -38.62 13.00 -8.23
C ASP A 89 -37.69 11.81 -7.84
N ALA A 90 -37.65 11.47 -6.55
CA ALA A 90 -37.11 10.19 -6.09
C ALA A 90 -38.15 9.08 -6.31
N THR A 91 -37.75 7.94 -6.89
CA THR A 91 -38.67 6.80 -7.10
C THR A 91 -38.81 5.94 -5.83
N SER A 92 -37.81 5.97 -4.95
CA SER A 92 -37.90 5.45 -3.58
C SER A 92 -36.87 6.13 -2.67
N LEU A 93 -37.23 6.30 -1.39
CA LEU A 93 -36.34 6.84 -0.37
C LEU A 93 -36.22 5.86 0.80
N THR A 94 -34.98 5.62 1.23
CA THR A 94 -34.65 4.63 2.26
C THR A 94 -33.72 5.23 3.29
N VAL A 95 -33.89 4.82 4.55
CA VAL A 95 -33.01 5.19 5.65
C VAL A 95 -32.26 3.95 6.13
N ILE A 96 -30.93 4.05 6.21
CA ILE A 96 -30.06 3.00 6.77
C ILE A 96 -29.57 3.45 8.14
N VAL A 97 -29.74 2.57 9.13
CA VAL A 97 -29.21 2.74 10.48
C VAL A 97 -28.08 1.73 10.68
N GLU A 98 -26.86 2.21 10.92
CA GLU A 98 -25.71 1.35 11.22
C GLU A 98 -25.24 1.51 12.66
N LYS A 99 -25.02 0.40 13.37
CA LYS A 99 -24.35 0.39 14.67
C LYS A 99 -23.48 -0.86 14.84
N GLY A 100 -22.15 -0.69 14.71
CA GLY A 100 -21.24 -1.84 14.67
C GLY A 100 -21.51 -2.67 13.41
N ASP A 101 -21.69 -3.98 13.55
CA ASP A 101 -22.01 -4.89 12.43
C ASP A 101 -23.52 -5.00 12.14
N ASP A 102 -24.39 -4.36 12.94
CA ASP A 102 -25.84 -4.35 12.71
C ASP A 102 -26.23 -3.20 11.77
N VAL A 103 -26.77 -3.56 10.60
CA VAL A 103 -27.29 -2.65 9.57
C VAL A 103 -28.77 -2.91 9.38
N GLN A 104 -29.60 -1.87 9.48
CA GLN A 104 -31.04 -1.96 9.20
C GLN A 104 -31.45 -0.95 8.14
N GLU A 105 -32.17 -1.42 7.13
CA GLU A 105 -32.69 -0.64 6.01
C GLU A 105 -34.21 -0.46 6.15
N ILE A 106 -34.69 0.78 6.10
CA ILE A 106 -36.09 1.14 6.34
C ILE A 106 -36.61 2.00 5.19
N GLY A 107 -37.56 1.46 4.43
CA GLY A 107 -38.23 2.20 3.36
C GLY A 107 -39.18 3.27 3.89
N LEU A 108 -39.17 4.43 3.24
CA LEU A 108 -40.11 5.53 3.49
C LEU A 108 -41.28 5.47 2.50
N SER A 109 -42.45 5.94 2.95
CA SER A 109 -43.64 6.10 2.11
C SER A 109 -43.82 7.57 1.76
N TYR A 110 -44.12 7.87 0.50
CA TYR A 110 -44.37 9.24 0.06
C TYR A 110 -45.81 9.67 0.37
N ASP A 111 -45.97 10.76 1.12
CA ASP A 111 -47.24 11.45 1.30
C ASP A 111 -47.35 12.58 0.27
N ALA A 112 -48.11 12.31 -0.80
CA ALA A 112 -48.32 13.24 -1.90
C ALA A 112 -49.08 14.51 -1.51
N ASP A 113 -49.82 14.51 -0.39
CA ASP A 113 -50.59 15.68 0.05
C ASP A 113 -49.71 16.73 0.74
N ASN A 114 -48.57 16.30 1.31
CA ASN A 114 -47.63 17.16 2.03
C ASN A 114 -46.25 17.26 1.35
N GLU A 115 -46.03 16.53 0.27
CA GLU A 115 -44.74 16.38 -0.44
C GLU A 115 -43.60 15.84 0.47
N VAL A 116 -43.92 14.97 1.43
CA VAL A 116 -42.96 14.45 2.42
C VAL A 116 -42.85 12.94 2.38
N TRP A 117 -41.63 12.42 2.50
CA TRP A 117 -41.38 11.00 2.74
C TRP A 117 -41.36 10.70 4.24
N SER A 118 -42.19 9.76 4.69
CA SER A 118 -42.30 9.40 6.10
C SER A 118 -42.48 7.89 6.33
N THR A 119 -42.13 7.44 7.53
CA THR A 119 -42.46 6.08 8.01
C THR A 119 -42.72 6.12 9.51
N SER A 120 -43.60 5.24 9.98
CA SER A 120 -43.81 5.00 11.41
C SER A 120 -43.79 3.50 11.66
N HIS A 121 -42.74 3.01 12.33
CA HIS A 121 -42.62 1.59 12.66
C HIS A 121 -43.03 1.36 14.12
N SER A 122 -44.03 0.51 14.37
CA SER A 122 -44.55 0.25 15.73
C SER A 122 -43.87 -0.89 16.49
N ASP A 123 -42.93 -1.62 15.86
CA ASP A 123 -42.17 -2.73 16.47
C ASP A 123 -40.70 -2.35 16.76
N SER A 124 -40.43 -1.09 17.11
CA SER A 124 -39.08 -0.51 17.15
C SER A 124 -38.46 -0.38 18.55
N THR A 125 -38.68 -1.32 19.47
CA THR A 125 -37.92 -1.33 20.74
C THR A 125 -36.41 -1.44 20.49
N ASN A 126 -35.96 -2.19 19.47
CA ASN A 126 -34.53 -2.35 19.16
C ASN A 126 -33.87 -1.13 18.47
N ILE A 127 -34.61 -0.31 17.72
CA ILE A 127 -34.03 0.82 16.95
C ILE A 127 -33.82 2.03 17.86
N CYS A 128 -34.80 2.37 18.72
CA CYS A 128 -34.58 3.45 19.69
C CYS A 128 -33.53 3.07 20.77
N ASP A 129 -33.36 1.78 21.08
CA ASP A 129 -32.30 1.30 21.98
C ASP A 129 -30.91 1.30 21.29
N SER A 130 -30.84 1.01 19.98
CA SER A 130 -29.60 1.12 19.21
C SER A 130 -29.13 2.58 19.09
N LEU A 131 -30.06 3.54 18.95
CA LEU A 131 -29.75 4.97 18.86
C LEU A 131 -29.40 5.62 20.22
N ASN A 132 -29.80 5.04 21.35
CA ASN A 132 -29.56 5.59 22.71
C ASN A 132 -28.36 5.00 23.47
N GLY A 133 -27.69 3.98 22.95
CA GLY A 133 -26.52 3.37 23.58
C GLY A 133 -25.22 3.66 22.81
N SER A 134 -24.15 4.08 23.50
CA SER A 134 -22.81 4.22 22.90
C SER A 134 -22.28 2.86 22.39
N PRO A 135 -21.64 2.75 21.20
CA PRO A 135 -21.04 3.80 20.35
C PRO A 135 -22.01 4.38 19.28
N PRO A 136 -21.65 5.51 18.61
CA PRO A 136 -22.60 6.28 17.81
C PRO A 136 -23.08 5.51 16.58
N ALA A 137 -24.39 5.38 16.45
CA ALA A 137 -25.01 4.90 15.22
C ALA A 137 -24.81 5.93 14.09
N LYS A 138 -24.70 5.48 12.84
CA LYS A 138 -24.71 6.36 11.65
C LYS A 138 -26.05 6.24 10.95
N LEU A 139 -26.56 7.37 10.45
CA LEU A 139 -27.76 7.42 9.63
C LEU A 139 -27.39 7.78 8.20
N PHE A 140 -27.82 6.97 7.25
CA PHE A 140 -27.68 7.25 5.82
C PHE A 140 -29.07 7.42 5.22
N LEU A 141 -29.21 8.44 4.38
CA LEU A 141 -30.36 8.56 3.49
C LEU A 141 -29.91 8.16 2.10
N VAL A 142 -30.66 7.24 1.53
CA VAL A 142 -30.42 6.70 0.20
C VAL A 142 -31.62 7.06 -0.67
N SER A 143 -31.38 7.95 -1.63
CA SER A 143 -32.35 8.29 -2.67
C SER A 143 -32.03 7.47 -3.91
N ARG A 144 -33.05 6.83 -4.49
CA ARG A 144 -32.93 6.11 -5.76
C ARG A 144 -33.70 6.85 -6.84
N HIS A 145 -33.03 7.05 -7.97
CA HIS A 145 -33.56 7.64 -9.18
C HIS A 145 -33.38 6.66 -10.35
N ASP A 146 -34.09 6.88 -11.45
CA ASP A 146 -34.06 5.99 -12.62
C ASP A 146 -32.68 5.96 -13.34
N ASP A 147 -31.78 6.89 -13.00
CA ASP A 147 -30.43 7.02 -13.54
C ASP A 147 -29.30 6.71 -12.54
N GLY A 148 -29.61 6.39 -11.28
CA GLY A 148 -28.60 6.01 -10.27
C GLY A 148 -29.03 6.14 -8.80
N GLU A 149 -28.15 5.74 -7.89
CA GLU A 149 -28.35 5.79 -6.43
C GLU A 149 -27.47 6.90 -5.82
N THR A 150 -28.05 7.75 -4.98
CA THR A 150 -27.35 8.84 -4.30
C THR A 150 -27.41 8.62 -2.78
N VAL A 151 -26.25 8.64 -2.12
CA VAL A 151 -26.14 8.38 -0.68
C VAL A 151 -25.65 9.63 0.04
N ASN A 152 -26.49 10.18 0.90
CA ASN A 152 -26.17 11.33 1.74
C ASN A 152 -25.90 10.87 3.19
N THR A 153 -24.78 11.32 3.77
CA THR A 153 -24.36 10.98 5.13
C THR A 153 -24.61 12.12 6.09
N PHE A 154 -25.24 11.84 7.24
CA PHE A 154 -25.53 12.85 8.25
C PHE A 154 -24.84 12.49 9.58
N PRO A 155 -24.00 13.38 10.15
CA PRO A 155 -23.42 13.15 11.46
C PRO A 155 -24.47 13.28 12.57
N PHE A 156 -24.32 12.49 13.63
CA PHE A 156 -25.22 12.50 14.79
C PHE A 156 -25.04 13.80 15.61
N GLY A 157 -25.91 14.79 15.36
CA GLY A 157 -26.02 16.00 16.17
C GLY A 157 -26.96 15.77 17.36
N GLY A 158 -26.41 15.43 18.52
CA GLY A 158 -27.20 15.30 19.75
C GLY A 158 -27.81 16.65 20.16
N GLY A 159 -29.14 16.79 20.05
CA GLY A 159 -29.83 17.98 20.55
C GLY A 159 -31.35 17.91 20.38
N LYS A 160 -32.06 17.90 21.51
CA LYS A 160 -33.53 17.92 21.59
C LYS A 160 -34.12 19.15 20.87
N SER A 161 -35.12 18.94 20.03
CA SER A 161 -36.17 19.90 19.61
C SER A 161 -35.74 21.37 19.45
N GLY A 162 -35.51 21.81 18.21
CA GLY A 162 -35.42 23.24 17.86
C GLY A 162 -34.56 23.47 16.63
N GLY A 163 -35.14 24.02 15.56
CA GLY A 163 -34.48 24.23 14.27
C GLY A 163 -33.24 25.12 14.35
N ALA A 164 -32.29 24.86 13.45
CA ALA A 164 -31.12 25.70 13.24
C ALA A 164 -30.88 25.87 11.72
N VAL A 165 -30.93 27.12 11.28
CA VAL A 165 -30.50 27.63 9.97
C VAL A 165 -29.00 27.91 10.07
N ILE A 166 -28.21 27.56 9.06
CA ILE A 166 -26.83 28.03 8.92
C ILE A 166 -26.72 28.85 7.63
N ASP A 167 -26.41 30.13 7.82
CA ASP A 167 -26.11 31.15 6.82
C ASP A 167 -24.73 30.90 6.18
N ASP A 168 -24.60 31.30 4.92
CA ASP A 168 -23.43 31.16 4.05
C ASP A 168 -22.69 32.50 4.01
N ASP A 169 -21.45 32.56 4.51
CA ASP A 169 -20.47 33.62 4.22
C ASP A 169 -19.09 33.12 4.67
N ASP A 170 -18.14 32.91 3.74
CA ASP A 170 -17.00 33.82 3.60
C ASP A 170 -16.04 33.36 2.49
N SER A 171 -15.68 34.32 1.64
CA SER A 171 -14.61 34.27 0.66
C SER A 171 -13.24 34.53 1.30
N GLY A 172 -12.20 33.79 0.93
CA GLY A 172 -10.86 34.03 1.49
C GLY A 172 -9.70 33.53 0.63
N THR A 173 -9.17 34.41 -0.22
CA THR A 173 -7.86 34.31 -0.88
C THR A 173 -6.72 34.45 0.13
N GLY A 174 -5.66 33.64 0.03
CA GLY A 174 -4.44 33.77 0.83
C GLY A 174 -3.18 33.30 0.12
N THR A 175 -2.32 34.26 -0.22
CA THR A 175 -0.97 34.14 -0.80
C THR A 175 0.12 33.94 0.25
N GLY A 176 1.21 33.23 -0.08
CA GLY A 176 2.50 33.27 0.64
C GLY A 176 3.43 32.10 0.26
N THR A 177 4.31 32.26 -0.72
CA THR A 177 5.76 32.54 -0.61
C THR A 177 6.59 31.53 0.21
N GLY A 178 7.43 30.76 -0.48
CA GLY A 178 8.53 29.98 0.09
C GLY A 178 9.55 29.62 -1.00
N THR A 179 10.71 30.25 -0.92
CA THR A 179 11.91 30.11 -1.77
C THR A 179 12.68 28.81 -1.47
N GLY A 180 13.31 28.22 -2.49
CA GLY A 180 14.32 27.17 -2.34
C GLY A 180 15.03 26.87 -3.65
N ASP A 181 16.15 27.57 -3.87
CA ASP A 181 17.20 27.22 -4.83
C ASP A 181 18.16 26.18 -4.20
N ASP A 182 18.67 25.29 -5.05
CA ASP A 182 20.01 24.68 -5.13
C ASP A 182 20.67 24.06 -3.87
N ASP A 183 20.95 22.74 -3.87
CA ASP A 183 22.19 22.20 -4.46
C ASP A 183 22.34 20.68 -4.22
N ASP A 184 23.15 20.10 -5.09
CA ASP A 184 23.47 18.71 -5.34
C ASP A 184 24.57 18.13 -4.41
N GLY A 185 24.71 16.80 -4.40
CA GLY A 185 25.72 16.13 -3.59
C GLY A 185 25.74 14.61 -3.73
N THR A 186 26.10 14.13 -4.92
CA THR A 186 26.44 12.72 -5.21
C THR A 186 27.77 12.31 -4.56
N GLY A 187 27.87 11.07 -4.07
CA GLY A 187 29.14 10.50 -3.59
C GLY A 187 29.12 8.98 -3.46
N THR A 188 29.28 8.28 -4.59
CA THR A 188 29.58 6.84 -4.70
C THR A 188 31.06 6.56 -4.43
N GLY A 189 31.40 5.42 -3.84
CA GLY A 189 32.79 4.97 -3.75
C GLY A 189 32.99 3.57 -3.17
N THR A 190 32.70 2.54 -3.98
CA THR A 190 33.24 1.18 -3.84
C THR A 190 34.61 1.10 -4.50
N GLY A 191 35.55 0.34 -3.92
CA GLY A 191 36.82 0.01 -4.58
C GLY A 191 37.77 -0.81 -3.72
N ASP A 192 37.61 -2.14 -3.76
CA ASP A 192 38.74 -3.09 -3.65
C ASP A 192 39.68 -2.91 -4.86
N ASP A 193 40.99 -3.09 -4.67
CA ASP A 193 41.76 -4.17 -5.34
C ASP A 193 43.28 -4.14 -5.02
N SER A 194 43.85 -5.34 -5.07
CA SER A 194 45.21 -5.72 -5.47
C SER A 194 46.34 -5.74 -4.42
N GLY A 195 46.85 -6.95 -4.21
CA GLY A 195 48.09 -7.23 -3.48
C GLY A 195 49.29 -7.47 -4.38
N THR A 196 50.45 -7.68 -3.75
CA THR A 196 51.61 -8.47 -4.21
C THR A 196 52.47 -8.80 -2.99
N GLY A 197 52.90 -10.06 -2.84
CA GLY A 197 53.76 -10.54 -1.76
C GLY A 197 55.26 -10.33 -1.99
N ASP A 198 56.07 -10.62 -0.95
CA ASP A 198 57.02 -11.76 -0.97
C ASP A 198 57.71 -11.98 0.40
N ASP A 199 57.83 -13.27 0.73
CA ASP A 199 58.92 -14.04 1.37
C ASP A 199 59.56 -13.66 2.73
N SER A 200 59.42 -14.53 3.73
CA SER A 200 60.51 -15.44 4.17
C SER A 200 60.15 -16.32 5.38
N GLY A 201 60.26 -17.66 5.21
CA GLY A 201 60.98 -18.51 6.18
C GLY A 201 60.21 -19.43 7.15
N THR A 202 59.89 -20.65 6.69
CA THR A 202 60.16 -21.99 7.31
C THR A 202 59.84 -22.24 8.81
N GLY A 203 59.21 -23.33 9.26
CA GLY A 203 58.87 -24.64 8.69
C GLY A 203 58.74 -25.66 9.85
N ASP A 204 57.93 -26.70 9.60
CA ASP A 204 57.81 -28.01 10.28
C ASP A 204 57.31 -28.10 11.74
N ASP A 205 56.64 -29.17 12.19
CA ASP A 205 55.84 -30.27 11.61
C ASP A 205 55.37 -31.12 12.80
N SER A 206 54.28 -31.87 12.62
CA SER A 206 53.81 -33.06 13.37
C SER A 206 53.29 -32.83 14.80
N GLY A 207 52.03 -33.13 15.15
CA GLY A 207 51.23 -34.32 14.81
C GLY A 207 51.56 -35.43 15.81
N THR A 208 50.74 -35.69 16.83
CA THR A 208 49.74 -36.80 16.88
C THR A 208 49.19 -36.84 18.33
N GLY A 209 47.88 -36.99 18.55
CA GLY A 209 47.19 -38.28 18.78
C GLY A 209 46.81 -38.40 20.26
N ASP A 210 45.55 -38.11 20.62
CA ASP A 210 44.47 -39.07 20.95
C ASP A 210 44.63 -39.81 22.30
N GLY A 211 43.55 -39.85 23.08
CA GLY A 211 43.37 -40.82 24.16
C GLY A 211 42.60 -40.34 25.39
N SER A 212 41.29 -40.66 25.42
CA SER A 212 40.43 -41.01 26.58
C SER A 212 41.10 -41.17 27.96
N GLY A 213 40.51 -40.89 29.12
CA GLY A 213 39.12 -40.83 29.55
C GLY A 213 39.06 -41.17 31.06
N THR A 214 38.10 -40.56 31.75
CA THR A 214 37.42 -40.97 33.00
C THR A 214 38.19 -41.25 34.31
N GLY A 215 37.78 -40.51 35.36
CA GLY A 215 37.40 -41.05 36.68
C GLY A 215 38.40 -40.87 37.83
N ASP A 216 38.01 -40.15 38.89
CA ASP A 216 37.75 -40.75 40.22
C ASP A 216 37.30 -39.68 41.25
N THR A 217 36.43 -40.11 42.14
CA THR A 217 35.78 -39.42 43.27
C THR A 217 36.54 -39.60 44.58
N GLY A 218 36.52 -38.63 45.50
CA GLY A 218 37.02 -38.88 46.86
C GLY A 218 37.01 -37.68 47.82
N THR A 219 36.24 -37.84 48.90
CA THR A 219 35.89 -36.95 50.02
C THR A 219 37.00 -36.72 51.08
N GLY A 220 36.95 -35.62 51.85
CA GLY A 220 37.66 -35.53 53.15
C GLY A 220 37.75 -34.14 53.80
N ASN A 221 37.33 -34.03 55.06
CA ASN A 221 36.95 -32.84 55.84
C ASN A 221 38.04 -32.31 56.81
N GLY A 222 38.04 -30.98 57.10
CA GLY A 222 38.24 -30.41 58.45
C GLY A 222 39.58 -29.73 58.85
N GLY A 223 39.53 -28.44 59.21
CA GLY A 223 40.46 -27.80 60.18
C GLY A 223 40.65 -26.26 60.03
N PRO A 224 40.57 -25.43 61.11
CA PRO A 224 40.20 -24.00 61.03
C PRO A 224 41.35 -22.99 61.21
N GLY A 225 41.09 -21.73 60.83
CA GLY A 225 41.65 -20.54 61.49
C GLY A 225 42.82 -19.84 60.78
N GLY A 226 42.50 -19.03 59.76
CA GLY A 226 43.34 -17.93 59.29
C GLY A 226 42.52 -16.64 59.34
N GLU A 227 42.97 -15.70 60.14
CA GLU A 227 42.49 -14.31 60.22
C GLU A 227 42.35 -13.71 58.80
N PRO A 228 41.25 -13.02 58.45
CA PRO A 228 41.11 -12.46 57.12
C PRO A 228 42.10 -11.31 56.96
N THR A 229 43.08 -11.50 56.09
CA THR A 229 43.81 -10.42 55.42
C THR A 229 42.78 -9.45 54.82
N PRO A 230 43.00 -8.12 54.92
CA PRO A 230 42.05 -7.15 54.40
C PRO A 230 41.88 -7.37 52.90
N THR A 231 40.62 -7.57 52.49
CA THR A 231 40.23 -7.74 51.10
C THR A 231 40.69 -6.51 50.30
N PRO A 232 41.39 -6.67 49.17
CA PRO A 232 41.79 -5.52 48.36
C PRO A 232 40.54 -4.76 47.89
N SER A 233 40.49 -3.47 48.19
CA SER A 233 39.49 -2.55 47.63
C SER A 233 39.53 -2.60 46.10
N PRO A 234 38.40 -2.49 45.39
CA PRO A 234 38.40 -2.52 43.93
C PRO A 234 39.33 -1.45 43.36
N ASP A 235 40.09 -1.86 42.34
CA ASP A 235 41.05 -1.02 41.62
C ASP A 235 40.30 0.15 40.98
N ARG A 236 40.53 1.36 41.51
CA ARG A 236 39.90 2.60 41.06
C ARG A 236 40.99 3.55 40.60
N THR A 237 40.80 4.20 39.46
CA THR A 237 41.73 5.23 38.98
C THR A 237 41.49 6.55 39.70
N ILE A 238 42.52 7.09 40.36
CA ILE A 238 42.52 8.40 41.01
C ILE A 238 43.44 9.33 40.22
N ALA A 239 42.97 10.54 39.93
CA ALA A 239 43.78 11.57 39.31
C ALA A 239 44.51 12.39 40.38
N LEU A 240 45.84 12.39 40.35
CA LEU A 240 46.68 13.24 41.18
C LEU A 240 47.16 14.45 40.35
N ILE A 241 46.73 15.64 40.73
CA ILE A 241 47.05 16.90 40.05
C ILE A 241 48.22 17.56 40.76
N VAL A 242 49.31 17.80 40.02
CA VAL A 242 50.59 18.29 40.53
C VAL A 242 51.11 19.47 39.71
N GLY A 243 52.01 20.26 40.27
CA GLY A 243 52.65 21.37 39.56
C GLY A 243 53.56 20.91 38.41
N ASN A 244 54.16 19.73 38.52
CA ASN A 244 55.02 19.10 37.51
C ASN A 244 54.91 17.57 37.61
N THR A 245 54.86 16.86 36.47
CA THR A 245 54.82 15.39 36.42
C THR A 245 56.13 14.72 36.86
N GLU A 246 57.25 15.45 36.85
CA GLU A 246 58.44 15.07 37.62
C GLU A 246 58.18 15.34 39.11
N LEU A 247 57.63 14.32 39.79
CA LEU A 247 57.15 14.45 41.16
C LEU A 247 58.29 14.74 42.14
N LYS A 248 58.11 15.78 42.97
CA LYS A 248 58.92 16.00 44.19
C LYS A 248 58.60 14.95 45.26
N THR A 249 59.44 14.83 46.29
CA THR A 249 59.33 13.82 47.35
C THR A 249 57.95 13.76 48.01
N SER A 250 57.36 14.92 48.33
CA SER A 250 56.01 15.03 48.90
C SER A 250 54.94 14.42 47.98
N ASP A 251 54.94 14.79 46.70
CA ASP A 251 53.97 14.29 45.70
C ASP A 251 54.16 12.78 45.45
N GLN A 252 55.42 12.30 45.46
CA GLN A 252 55.73 10.87 45.37
C GLN A 252 55.14 10.10 46.55
N LYS A 253 55.30 10.60 47.78
CA LYS A 253 54.72 9.96 48.98
C LYS A 253 53.19 9.91 48.93
N ILE A 254 52.54 10.97 48.44
CA ILE A 254 51.08 10.99 48.26
C ILE A 254 50.64 9.96 47.22
N ARG A 255 51.28 9.94 46.04
CA ARG A 255 51.02 8.94 44.99
C ARG A 255 51.22 7.51 45.50
N ASP A 256 52.34 7.25 46.16
CA ASP A 256 52.72 5.91 46.62
C ASP A 256 51.79 5.43 47.73
N HIS A 257 51.37 6.32 48.62
CA HIS A 257 50.40 6.01 49.66
C HIS A 257 49.05 5.63 49.04
N ILE A 258 48.51 6.44 48.12
CA ILE A 258 47.25 6.11 47.42
C ILE A 258 47.38 4.76 46.66
N THR A 259 48.52 4.52 46.03
CA THR A 259 48.80 3.25 45.34
C THR A 259 48.81 2.07 46.30
N SER A 260 49.37 2.24 47.50
CA SER A 260 49.41 1.20 48.53
C SER A 260 48.02 0.79 49.06
N LEU A 261 47.00 1.64 48.86
CA LEU A 261 45.59 1.34 49.17
C LEU A 261 44.90 0.47 48.10
N GLY A 262 45.62 0.11 47.03
CA GLY A 262 45.09 -0.70 45.92
C GLY A 262 44.41 0.15 44.83
N HIS A 263 44.70 1.44 44.76
CA HIS A 263 44.17 2.33 43.72
C HIS A 263 45.22 2.65 42.66
N THR A 264 44.84 2.62 41.39
CA THR A 264 45.67 3.12 40.30
C THR A 264 45.75 4.65 40.34
N VAL A 265 46.95 5.23 40.36
CA VAL A 265 47.14 6.70 40.34
C VAL A 265 47.61 7.19 38.98
N GLN A 266 46.84 8.09 38.37
CA GLN A 266 47.25 8.82 37.16
C GLN A 266 47.67 10.24 37.53
N VAL A 267 48.89 10.61 37.17
CA VAL A 267 49.48 11.91 37.50
C VAL A 267 49.28 12.89 36.35
N PHE A 268 48.78 14.08 36.65
CA PHE A 268 48.53 15.13 35.66
C PHE A 268 49.19 16.45 36.07
N SER A 269 49.84 17.12 35.11
CA SER A 269 50.32 18.48 35.30
C SER A 269 49.17 19.49 35.28
N ALA A 270 49.10 20.34 36.31
CA ALA A 270 48.15 21.45 36.40
C ALA A 270 48.30 22.48 35.27
N SER A 271 49.46 22.54 34.60
CA SER A 271 49.73 23.51 33.54
C SER A 271 49.32 23.07 32.13
N THR A 272 49.10 21.76 31.89
CA THR A 272 48.95 21.25 30.50
C THR A 272 47.90 20.15 30.30
N GLN A 273 47.40 19.48 31.35
CA GLN A 273 46.63 18.22 31.17
C GLN A 273 45.24 18.17 31.83
N LEU A 274 44.71 19.31 32.32
CA LEU A 274 43.46 19.31 33.12
C LEU A 274 42.18 18.97 32.33
N SER A 275 42.15 19.25 31.01
CA SER A 275 41.01 18.87 30.16
C SER A 275 40.87 17.35 29.97
N VAL A 276 41.97 16.62 30.07
CA VAL A 276 41.99 15.14 29.96
C VAL A 276 41.43 14.49 31.23
N VAL A 277 41.62 15.13 32.39
CA VAL A 277 41.16 14.61 33.69
C VAL A 277 39.64 14.46 33.72
N THR A 278 38.90 15.47 33.27
CA THR A 278 37.43 15.42 33.26
C THR A 278 36.89 14.48 32.19
N ALA A 279 37.58 14.35 31.05
CA ALA A 279 37.23 13.39 30.00
C ALA A 279 37.40 11.92 30.44
N ASN A 280 38.40 11.63 31.26
CA ASN A 280 38.70 10.26 31.72
C ASN A 280 37.84 9.78 32.88
N GLY A 281 37.10 10.67 33.54
CA GLY A 281 36.19 10.29 34.65
C GLY A 281 36.82 9.51 35.82
N PRO A 282 37.99 9.86 36.40
CA PRO A 282 38.55 9.21 37.59
C PRO A 282 37.58 9.15 38.78
N ALA A 283 37.75 8.15 39.64
CA ALA A 283 36.91 7.94 40.81
C ALA A 283 37.06 9.05 41.88
N ALA A 284 38.20 9.74 41.91
CA ALA A 284 38.44 10.94 42.70
C ALA A 284 39.57 11.79 42.08
N ILE A 285 39.58 13.07 42.40
CA ILE A 285 40.62 14.03 42.03
C ILE A 285 41.32 14.50 43.31
N VAL A 286 42.62 14.31 43.40
CA VAL A 286 43.47 14.79 44.50
C VAL A 286 44.34 15.91 43.96
N ILE A 287 44.19 17.11 44.51
CA ILE A 287 44.92 18.31 44.09
C ILE A 287 46.02 18.56 45.11
N SER A 288 47.26 18.33 44.69
CA SER A 288 48.44 18.55 45.51
C SER A 288 48.64 20.03 45.78
N GLU A 289 49.24 20.33 46.92
CA GLU A 289 49.80 21.65 47.28
C GLU A 289 50.86 22.18 46.27
N SER A 290 51.43 21.30 45.44
CA SER A 290 52.47 21.63 44.47
C SER A 290 51.97 22.41 43.26
N VAL A 291 50.64 22.50 43.09
CA VAL A 291 50.03 23.26 42.00
C VAL A 291 50.11 24.76 42.27
N SER A 292 50.14 25.57 41.20
CA SER A 292 49.72 26.97 41.31
C SER A 292 48.20 27.03 41.27
N SER A 293 47.56 27.73 42.21
CA SER A 293 46.11 27.89 42.22
C SER A 293 45.59 28.43 40.89
N SER A 294 46.27 29.41 40.30
CA SER A 294 45.92 29.97 38.99
C SER A 294 45.92 28.96 37.83
N SER A 295 46.77 27.93 37.90
CA SER A 295 46.83 26.87 36.88
C SER A 295 45.62 25.95 36.94
N VAL A 296 45.09 25.69 38.14
CA VAL A 296 43.87 24.89 38.32
C VAL A 296 42.62 25.75 38.15
N GLY A 297 42.53 26.87 38.89
CA GLY A 297 41.40 27.79 38.93
C GLY A 297 40.10 27.06 39.26
N THR A 298 39.02 27.39 38.54
CA THR A 298 37.68 26.83 38.79
C THR A 298 37.40 25.51 38.05
N ARG A 299 38.40 24.90 37.41
CA ARG A 299 38.20 23.76 36.48
C ARG A 299 37.57 22.53 37.13
N PHE A 300 37.86 22.30 38.41
CA PHE A 300 37.30 21.19 39.19
C PHE A 300 36.19 21.63 40.15
N ARG A 301 35.76 22.90 40.10
CA ARG A 301 34.72 23.42 40.99
C ARG A 301 33.39 22.70 40.76
N ASP A 302 33.01 22.58 39.49
CA ASP A 302 31.67 22.19 39.07
C ASP A 302 31.54 20.68 38.74
N VAL A 303 32.60 19.89 38.93
CA VAL A 303 32.61 18.45 38.60
C VAL A 303 31.86 17.62 39.65
N SER A 304 31.09 16.61 39.24
CA SER A 304 30.37 15.74 40.18
C SER A 304 31.29 14.77 40.95
N MET A 305 32.54 14.62 40.50
CA MET A 305 33.51 13.71 41.10
C MET A 305 34.00 14.24 42.46
N PRO A 306 34.40 13.35 43.39
CA PRO A 306 35.05 13.74 44.64
C PRO A 306 36.35 14.51 44.40
N VAL A 307 36.55 15.62 45.10
CA VAL A 307 37.78 16.43 45.04
C VAL A 307 38.39 16.61 46.42
N VAL A 308 39.67 16.26 46.57
CA VAL A 308 40.48 16.51 47.77
C VAL A 308 41.49 17.62 47.46
N VAL A 309 41.46 18.70 48.21
CA VAL A 309 42.26 19.92 47.98
C VAL A 309 43.30 20.08 49.08
N MET A 310 44.57 20.21 48.67
CA MET A 310 45.69 20.46 49.58
C MET A 310 46.33 21.84 49.38
N GLU A 311 45.83 22.64 48.44
CA GLU A 311 46.32 24.00 48.21
C GLU A 311 45.35 25.06 48.76
N ALA A 312 45.84 25.92 49.66
CA ALA A 312 45.02 26.88 50.38
C ALA A 312 44.36 27.91 49.44
N TYR A 313 45.08 28.40 48.42
CA TYR A 313 44.57 29.40 47.47
C TYR A 313 43.67 28.80 46.41
N LEU A 314 43.32 27.52 46.50
CA LEU A 314 42.24 26.93 45.71
C LEU A 314 40.94 26.81 46.49
N LEU A 315 40.93 27.01 47.80
CA LEU A 315 39.72 26.84 48.60
C LEU A 315 38.62 27.85 48.21
N ASP A 316 38.98 29.07 47.82
CA ASP A 316 38.05 30.10 47.35
C ASP A 316 37.63 29.92 45.88
N ASP A 317 38.55 29.52 45.01
CA ASP A 317 38.26 29.17 43.62
C ASP A 317 37.29 27.98 43.53
N MET A 318 37.43 27.02 44.45
CA MET A 318 36.53 25.87 44.63
C MET A 318 35.28 26.23 45.45
N LYS A 319 35.17 27.48 45.94
CA LYS A 319 34.08 28.04 46.75
C LYS A 319 33.85 27.34 48.10
N MET A 320 34.85 26.61 48.57
CA MET A 320 34.84 25.92 49.86
C MET A 320 34.99 26.89 51.04
N THR A 321 35.52 28.10 50.79
CA THR A 321 35.66 29.21 51.74
C THR A 321 35.26 30.54 51.10
N GLY A 322 35.25 31.62 51.89
CA GLY A 322 35.22 33.00 51.36
C GLY A 322 36.48 33.36 50.55
N THR A 323 36.51 34.55 49.95
CA THR A 323 37.53 34.97 48.97
C THR A 323 38.69 35.78 49.55
N SER A 324 38.75 35.99 50.85
CA SER A 324 39.74 36.88 51.48
C SER A 324 40.94 36.09 52.02
N ALA A 325 42.04 36.01 51.28
CA ALA A 325 43.28 35.40 51.75
C ALA A 325 43.74 36.00 53.10
N GLY A 326 44.12 35.15 54.05
CA GLY A 326 44.49 35.51 55.42
C GLY A 326 43.32 35.57 56.41
N ASN A 327 42.09 35.80 55.93
CA ASN A 327 40.87 35.81 56.75
C ASN A 327 40.03 34.54 56.56
N ASP A 328 39.79 34.17 55.30
CA ASP A 328 38.93 33.05 54.90
C ASP A 328 39.72 31.77 54.60
N PHE A 329 40.97 31.89 54.19
CA PHE A 329 41.89 30.77 53.96
C PHE A 329 43.34 31.26 54.04
N ALA A 330 44.25 30.44 54.56
CA ALA A 330 45.69 30.69 54.52
C ALA A 330 46.47 29.43 54.91
N TRP A 331 47.76 29.62 55.20
CA TRP A 331 48.61 28.63 55.86
C TRP A 331 48.92 29.06 57.30
N SER A 332 49.23 28.08 58.14
CA SER A 332 49.83 28.28 59.46
C SER A 332 50.92 27.23 59.67
N THR A 333 52.02 27.60 60.32
CA THR A 333 53.10 26.67 60.65
C THR A 333 52.80 25.95 61.96
N THR A 334 52.68 24.62 61.94
CA THR A 334 52.36 23.81 63.12
C THR A 334 52.74 22.35 62.94
N GLN A 335 53.01 21.64 64.04
CA GLN A 335 53.14 20.18 64.10
C GLN A 335 51.84 19.45 64.46
N GLN A 336 50.83 20.18 64.93
CA GLN A 336 49.61 19.63 65.53
C GLN A 336 48.34 20.29 65.00
N VAL A 337 47.26 19.51 64.95
CA VAL A 337 45.87 19.98 64.76
C VAL A 337 45.01 19.47 65.90
N LYS A 338 43.85 20.09 66.11
CA LYS A 338 42.86 19.66 67.11
C LYS A 338 41.68 18.98 66.42
N ILE A 339 41.49 17.68 66.65
CA ILE A 339 40.29 16.95 66.22
C ILE A 339 39.11 17.45 67.05
N VAL A 340 38.06 17.93 66.37
CA VAL A 340 36.83 18.45 66.97
C VAL A 340 35.61 17.57 66.70
N ASP A 341 35.67 16.73 65.66
CA ASP A 341 34.70 15.67 65.40
C ASP A 341 35.42 14.33 65.25
N ALA A 342 35.56 13.61 66.37
CA ALA A 342 36.15 12.28 66.39
C ALA A 342 35.20 11.18 65.90
N THR A 343 33.92 11.50 65.67
CA THR A 343 32.91 10.54 65.21
C THR A 343 32.88 10.42 63.70
N HIS A 344 33.37 11.46 62.99
CA HIS A 344 33.49 11.43 61.55
C HIS A 344 34.47 10.33 61.09
N PRO A 345 34.15 9.53 60.05
CA PRO A 345 35.03 8.44 59.58
C PRO A 345 36.46 8.89 59.25
N ILE A 346 36.63 10.14 58.79
CA ILE A 346 37.94 10.71 58.47
C ILE A 346 38.84 10.88 59.71
N ALA A 347 38.28 10.98 60.92
CA ALA A 347 39.09 11.00 62.14
C ALA A 347 39.88 9.70 62.37
N ALA A 348 39.61 8.64 61.59
CA ALA A 348 40.36 7.38 61.57
C ALA A 348 40.48 6.73 62.97
N GLY A 349 39.48 6.94 63.83
CA GLY A 349 39.46 6.42 65.20
C GLY A 349 40.34 7.18 66.19
N HIS A 350 40.97 8.28 65.78
CA HIS A 350 41.69 9.16 66.71
C HIS A 350 40.73 9.94 67.61
N PRO A 351 41.03 10.07 68.91
CA PRO A 351 40.16 10.78 69.85
C PRO A 351 40.16 12.29 69.60
N ALA A 352 39.10 12.96 70.05
CA ALA A 352 39.04 14.41 70.05
C ALA A 352 40.17 15.01 70.92
N GLY A 353 40.82 16.06 70.43
CA GLY A 353 41.99 16.66 71.09
C GLY A 353 43.14 16.96 70.13
N ASN A 354 44.28 17.39 70.69
CA ASN A 354 45.46 17.73 69.90
C ASN A 354 46.17 16.46 69.43
N ILE A 355 46.36 16.34 68.10
CA ILE A 355 47.05 15.23 67.45
C ILE A 355 48.27 15.76 66.71
N GLN A 356 49.40 15.09 66.89
CA GLN A 356 50.61 15.39 66.13
C GLN A 356 50.51 14.81 64.73
N ILE A 357 50.44 15.68 63.73
CA ILE A 357 50.32 15.33 62.31
C ILE A 357 51.65 15.39 61.57
N GLN A 358 52.65 16.06 62.13
CA GLN A 358 53.97 16.24 61.50
C GLN A 358 55.11 16.12 62.53
N THR A 359 56.29 15.67 62.09
CA THR A 359 57.48 15.50 62.96
C THR A 359 58.27 16.78 63.19
N GLU A 360 58.01 17.83 62.41
CA GLU A 360 58.60 19.15 62.52
C GLU A 360 57.60 20.21 62.03
N ASP A 361 57.85 21.49 62.34
CA ASP A 361 56.98 22.60 61.97
C ASP A 361 56.90 22.75 60.43
N ARG A 362 55.77 22.38 59.81
CA ARG A 362 55.45 22.71 58.41
C ARG A 362 54.15 23.49 58.26
N GLU A 363 53.97 24.01 57.06
CA GLU A 363 52.74 24.71 56.68
C GLU A 363 51.55 23.74 56.65
N THR A 364 50.47 24.17 57.26
CA THR A 364 49.16 23.51 57.29
C THR A 364 48.14 24.47 56.70
N ILE A 365 47.43 24.03 55.66
CA ILE A 365 46.33 24.82 55.10
C ILE A 365 45.16 24.89 56.08
N TRP A 366 44.41 25.99 56.05
CA TRP A 366 43.15 26.12 56.77
C TRP A 366 42.15 26.98 56.01
N GLY A 367 40.86 26.76 56.28
CA GLY A 367 39.73 27.54 55.76
C GLY A 367 38.73 27.93 56.84
N ALA A 368 38.11 29.10 56.67
CA ALA A 368 36.90 29.51 57.38
C ALA A 368 35.69 29.06 56.55
N VAL A 369 34.95 28.09 57.08
CA VAL A 369 33.96 27.31 56.33
C VAL A 369 32.53 27.63 56.77
N SER A 370 31.55 27.30 55.93
CA SER A 370 30.14 27.49 56.27
C SER A 370 29.67 26.46 57.30
N ASN A 371 28.49 26.67 57.90
CA ASN A 371 27.91 25.76 58.89
C ASN A 371 27.51 24.38 58.32
N SER A 372 27.43 24.23 57.00
CA SER A 372 27.16 22.94 56.35
C SER A 372 28.41 22.12 56.07
N ALA A 373 29.61 22.68 56.30
CA ALA A 373 30.83 21.87 56.27
C ALA A 373 30.90 20.98 57.51
N ALA A 374 31.23 19.71 57.35
CA ALA A 374 31.67 18.89 58.47
C ALA A 374 33.12 19.28 58.80
N VAL A 375 33.37 19.81 60.00
CA VAL A 375 34.71 20.19 60.46
C VAL A 375 35.27 19.08 61.34
N ILE A 376 36.29 18.37 60.85
CA ILE A 376 36.89 17.24 61.55
C ILE A 376 38.06 17.71 62.41
N ALA A 377 38.91 18.60 61.87
CA ALA A 377 40.03 19.17 62.61
C ALA A 377 40.20 20.68 62.36
N THR A 378 40.72 21.36 63.38
CA THR A 378 41.01 22.80 63.39
C THR A 378 42.46 23.05 63.79
N LEU A 379 42.96 24.27 63.58
CA LEU A 379 44.21 24.70 64.20
C LEU A 379 44.09 24.71 65.73
N THR A 380 45.16 24.36 66.44
CA THR A 380 45.15 24.25 67.91
C THR A 380 44.95 25.60 68.61
N ASP A 381 45.30 26.70 67.95
CA ASP A 381 45.20 28.08 68.44
C ASP A 381 43.92 28.80 67.99
N ASN A 382 43.17 28.25 67.02
CA ASN A 382 41.98 28.89 66.47
C ASN A 382 40.94 27.88 65.94
N SER A 383 39.83 27.75 66.66
CA SER A 383 38.73 26.81 66.33
C SER A 383 37.90 27.21 65.11
N SER A 384 38.01 28.44 64.62
CA SER A 384 37.31 28.89 63.41
C SER A 384 38.10 28.61 62.13
N ARG A 385 39.32 28.09 62.26
CA ARG A 385 40.21 27.76 61.14
C ARG A 385 40.27 26.24 60.99
N ALA A 386 39.42 25.70 60.12
CA ALA A 386 39.34 24.28 59.84
C ALA A 386 40.50 23.85 58.94
N SER A 387 41.32 22.90 59.40
CA SER A 387 42.44 22.33 58.64
C SER A 387 42.10 20.99 57.98
N LEU A 388 41.00 20.37 58.41
CA LEU A 388 40.35 19.25 57.74
C LEU A 388 38.85 19.38 57.86
N PHE A 389 38.21 19.50 56.70
CA PHE A 389 36.77 19.64 56.61
C PHE A 389 36.27 19.09 55.28
N THR A 390 34.98 18.79 55.25
CA THR A 390 34.32 18.23 54.08
C THR A 390 32.97 18.87 53.79
N TYR A 391 32.55 18.74 52.53
CA TYR A 391 31.19 18.95 52.07
C TYR A 391 30.73 17.68 51.34
N ASN A 392 29.55 17.17 51.71
CA ASN A 392 28.83 16.16 50.96
C ASN A 392 28.14 16.79 49.73
N PRO A 393 27.81 16.00 48.69
CA PRO A 393 27.02 16.50 47.57
C PRO A 393 25.72 17.15 48.08
N GLY A 394 25.43 18.36 47.62
CA GLY A 394 24.27 19.15 48.04
C GLY A 394 24.51 20.10 49.21
N ASP A 395 25.59 19.95 49.98
CA ASP A 395 25.88 20.88 51.09
C ASP A 395 26.14 22.30 50.57
N SER A 396 25.72 23.31 51.34
CA SER A 396 25.90 24.71 50.95
C SER A 396 27.36 25.15 51.05
N MET A 397 27.95 25.49 49.91
CA MET A 397 29.23 26.19 49.80
C MET A 397 29.00 27.69 49.56
N VAL A 398 30.05 28.46 49.29
CA VAL A 398 29.92 29.90 49.03
C VAL A 398 29.35 30.14 47.63
N GLY A 399 28.04 30.38 47.55
CA GLY A 399 27.36 30.73 46.30
C GLY A 399 27.05 29.55 45.36
N LEU A 400 27.26 28.31 45.81
CA LEU A 400 26.73 27.09 45.17
C LEU A 400 26.55 25.97 46.20
N THR A 401 25.88 24.90 45.80
CA THR A 401 25.87 23.61 46.51
C THR A 401 27.00 22.73 46.00
N ALA A 402 27.61 21.92 46.86
CA ALA A 402 28.67 20.99 46.48
C ALA A 402 28.19 20.01 45.38
N PRO A 403 28.78 20.04 44.16
CA PRO A 403 28.36 19.17 43.05
C PRO A 403 28.75 17.70 43.25
N GLY A 404 29.74 17.46 44.10
CA GLY A 404 30.24 16.17 44.53
C GLY A 404 30.93 16.35 45.88
N ARG A 405 31.50 15.29 46.44
CA ARG A 405 32.25 15.40 47.70
C ARG A 405 33.42 16.37 47.56
N ARG A 406 33.63 17.21 48.55
CA ARG A 406 34.78 18.12 48.64
C ARG A 406 35.45 17.91 49.98
N ALA A 407 36.77 17.75 49.99
CA ALA A 407 37.57 17.70 51.21
C ALA A 407 38.73 18.67 51.10
N ALA A 408 39.03 19.39 52.16
CA ALA A 408 40.30 20.07 52.32
C ALA A 408 41.17 19.25 53.27
N PHE A 409 42.44 19.02 52.92
CA PHE A 409 43.37 18.23 53.72
C PHE A 409 44.64 19.04 54.00
N TRP A 410 45.09 19.03 55.25
CA TRP A 410 46.11 19.96 55.80
C TRP A 410 47.51 19.90 55.19
N PHE A 411 47.79 19.06 54.19
CA PHE A 411 49.15 18.96 53.62
C PHE A 411 49.54 20.25 52.88
N GLY A 412 50.20 21.19 53.55
CA GLY A 412 50.82 22.37 52.95
C GLY A 412 52.33 22.21 52.76
N SER A 413 52.89 22.84 51.72
CA SER A 413 54.34 22.94 51.42
C SER A 413 55.22 21.76 51.93
N ASN A 414 55.16 20.63 51.21
CA ASN A 414 55.93 19.41 51.51
C ASN A 414 55.60 18.73 52.85
N ALA A 415 54.45 19.01 53.48
CA ALA A 415 54.04 18.40 54.75
C ALA A 415 54.05 16.86 54.73
N ALA A 416 53.78 16.23 53.58
CA ALA A 416 53.86 14.78 53.43
C ALA A 416 55.27 14.21 53.71
N ASP A 417 56.33 15.03 53.58
CA ASP A 417 57.70 14.60 53.91
C ASP A 417 57.88 14.31 55.40
N SER A 418 57.12 15.01 56.25
CA SER A 418 57.17 14.93 57.72
C SER A 418 55.91 14.33 58.36
N ALA A 419 54.96 13.83 57.55
CA ALA A 419 53.67 13.33 58.02
C ALA A 419 53.83 12.13 58.97
N THR A 420 53.16 12.18 60.12
CA THR A 420 53.11 11.08 61.10
C THR A 420 52.14 9.99 60.65
N ASN A 421 52.14 8.83 61.32
CA ASN A 421 51.15 7.78 61.05
C ASN A 421 49.71 8.31 61.20
N ALA A 422 49.43 9.13 62.20
CA ALA A 422 48.11 9.72 62.38
C ALA A 422 47.68 10.60 61.20
N ALA A 423 48.61 11.35 60.59
CA ALA A 423 48.32 12.12 59.39
C ALA A 423 48.04 11.22 58.18
N TRP A 424 48.77 10.11 58.03
CA TRP A 424 48.51 9.12 56.97
C TRP A 424 47.20 8.35 57.19
N ASP A 425 46.86 7.98 58.43
CA ASP A 425 45.61 7.32 58.78
C ASP A 425 44.40 8.19 58.40
N MET A 426 44.45 9.49 58.73
CA MET A 426 43.40 10.45 58.36
C MET A 426 43.41 10.80 56.85
N PHE A 427 44.57 10.79 56.19
CA PHE A 427 44.65 10.97 54.75
C PHE A 427 44.00 9.80 54.00
N GLN A 428 44.34 8.57 54.38
CA GLN A 428 43.70 7.36 53.89
C GLN A 428 42.18 7.39 54.12
N ALA A 429 41.74 7.79 55.32
CA ALA A 429 40.32 7.90 55.63
C ALA A 429 39.63 9.01 54.82
N THR A 430 40.34 10.08 54.47
CA THR A 430 39.85 11.14 53.56
C THR A 430 39.66 10.61 52.14
N ILE A 431 40.64 9.86 51.60
CA ILE A 431 40.53 9.23 50.27
C ILE A 431 39.39 8.20 50.27
N THR A 432 39.31 7.38 51.31
CA THR A 432 38.23 6.39 51.47
C THR A 432 36.87 7.08 51.52
N TRP A 433 36.71 8.12 52.33
CA TRP A 433 35.47 8.89 52.42
C TRP A 433 35.12 9.56 51.09
N ALA A 434 36.11 10.12 50.36
CA ALA A 434 35.88 10.72 49.06
C ALA A 434 35.29 9.68 48.08
N LEU A 435 35.85 8.47 48.05
CA LEU A 435 35.42 7.39 47.16
C LEU A 435 34.10 6.74 47.58
N THR A 436 33.85 6.54 48.88
CA THR A 436 32.76 5.68 49.37
C THR A 436 31.70 6.39 50.19
N GLY A 437 31.93 7.64 50.60
CA GLY A 437 30.98 8.43 51.41
C GLY A 437 31.03 8.17 52.89
N GLY A 438 32.05 7.47 53.36
CA GLY A 438 32.16 7.15 54.78
C GLY A 438 31.31 5.96 55.19
N SER A 439 31.12 4.96 54.31
CA SER A 439 30.77 3.59 54.75
C SER A 439 31.92 2.99 55.56
N GLY A 440 32.21 3.57 56.71
CA GLY A 440 32.69 2.82 57.85
C GLY A 440 31.57 1.86 58.24
N SER A 441 31.95 0.64 58.60
CA SER A 441 31.08 -0.42 59.09
C SER A 441 30.34 0.01 60.37
N GLY A 442 29.35 0.87 60.23
CA GLY A 442 28.27 1.08 61.17
C GLY A 442 27.11 0.23 60.68
N THR A 443 26.64 -0.68 61.51
CA THR A 443 25.50 -1.56 61.27
C THR A 443 24.16 -0.81 61.24
N GLY A 444 24.13 0.40 60.67
CA GLY A 444 22.91 1.12 60.34
C GLY A 444 22.21 0.36 59.22
N THR A 445 21.01 -0.11 59.50
CA THR A 445 20.13 -0.73 58.51
C THR A 445 19.84 0.32 57.43
N SER A 446 20.33 0.11 56.20
CA SER A 446 20.14 1.02 55.07
C SER A 446 18.67 1.38 54.92
N THR A 447 18.36 2.67 54.94
CA THR A 447 16.98 3.17 54.75
C THR A 447 16.65 3.39 53.27
N ALA A 448 17.61 3.13 52.37
CA ALA A 448 17.43 3.23 50.93
C ALA A 448 16.51 2.12 50.42
N THR A 449 15.45 2.50 49.71
CA THR A 449 14.47 1.60 49.09
C THR A 449 14.29 1.99 47.64
N LEU A 450 14.35 1.03 46.71
CA LEU A 450 14.16 1.31 45.29
C LEU A 450 12.66 1.26 44.96
N GLY A 451 12.15 2.29 44.29
CA GLY A 451 10.85 2.28 43.65
C GLY A 451 10.98 1.99 42.18
N VAL A 452 10.10 1.15 41.66
CA VAL A 452 10.01 0.80 40.24
C VAL A 452 8.64 1.22 39.74
N SER A 453 8.60 2.09 38.72
CA SER A 453 7.33 2.61 38.18
C SER A 453 7.39 2.70 36.64
N PRO A 454 6.45 2.07 35.92
CA PRO A 454 5.40 1.17 36.44
C PRO A 454 5.97 -0.19 36.90
N SER A 455 5.27 -0.87 37.81
CA SER A 455 5.63 -2.24 38.25
C SER A 455 5.18 -3.33 37.27
N THR A 456 4.39 -2.95 36.27
CA THR A 456 3.93 -3.82 35.17
C THR A 456 3.94 -3.01 33.89
N LEU A 457 4.56 -3.54 32.84
CA LEU A 457 4.61 -2.92 31.52
C LEU A 457 4.06 -3.90 30.48
N ASP A 458 3.06 -3.44 29.73
CA ASP A 458 2.44 -4.18 28.62
C ASP A 458 2.78 -3.48 27.30
N PHE A 459 3.49 -4.16 26.42
CA PHE A 459 3.86 -3.66 25.09
C PHE A 459 2.71 -3.77 24.08
N GLY A 460 1.56 -4.32 24.49
CA GLY A 460 0.40 -4.52 23.64
C GLY A 460 0.65 -5.59 22.58
N SER A 461 -0.05 -5.45 21.45
CA SER A 461 0.05 -6.40 20.33
C SER A 461 1.07 -5.94 19.30
N VAL A 462 2.08 -6.77 19.04
CA VAL A 462 3.18 -6.48 18.11
C VAL A 462 3.33 -7.66 17.15
N PRO A 463 3.36 -7.44 15.83
CA PRO A 463 3.53 -8.53 14.86
C PRO A 463 4.79 -9.35 15.11
N ALA A 464 4.67 -10.67 15.02
CA ALA A 464 5.83 -11.57 15.13
C ALA A 464 6.88 -11.24 14.06
N GLY A 465 8.16 -11.16 14.47
CA GLY A 465 9.28 -10.74 13.64
C GLY A 465 9.53 -9.23 13.60
N SER A 466 8.72 -8.42 14.28
CA SER A 466 8.86 -6.95 14.36
C SER A 466 9.38 -6.48 15.73
N SER A 467 9.57 -5.17 15.88
CA SER A 467 9.90 -4.51 17.15
C SER A 467 8.76 -3.60 17.59
N SER A 468 8.48 -3.57 18.89
CA SER A 468 7.63 -2.56 19.53
C SER A 468 8.27 -1.17 19.50
N ASN A 469 7.49 -0.16 19.87
CA ASN A 469 8.02 1.12 20.32
C ASN A 469 8.84 0.94 21.61
N ILE A 470 9.76 1.85 21.85
CA ILE A 470 10.55 1.88 23.08
C ILE A 470 9.65 2.34 24.23
N GLU A 471 9.69 1.59 25.33
CA GLU A 471 9.02 1.92 26.59
C GLU A 471 10.04 2.06 27.72
N VAL A 472 9.65 2.69 28.83
CA VAL A 472 10.57 2.94 29.95
C VAL A 472 9.99 2.50 31.29
N ILE A 473 10.85 1.98 32.15
CA ILE A 473 10.58 1.80 33.58
C ILE A 473 11.51 2.73 34.36
N THR A 474 10.93 3.60 35.17
CA THR A 474 11.68 4.54 36.00
C THR A 474 12.00 3.92 37.34
N LEU A 475 13.29 3.89 37.66
CA LEU A 475 13.87 3.46 38.94
C LEU A 475 14.13 4.68 39.80
N THR A 476 13.58 4.75 41.02
CA THR A 476 13.72 5.91 41.92
C THR A 476 14.21 5.48 43.30
N ASN A 477 15.18 6.18 43.87
CA ASN A 477 15.54 5.96 45.27
C ASN A 477 14.53 6.68 46.19
N ASN A 478 13.56 5.91 46.71
CA ASN A 478 12.48 6.38 47.59
C ASN A 478 12.85 6.35 49.08
N GLY A 479 14.09 6.01 49.41
CA GLY A 479 14.55 5.90 50.79
C GLY A 479 14.43 7.20 51.59
N ALA A 480 14.23 7.06 52.91
CA ALA A 480 14.20 8.19 53.83
C ALA A 480 15.61 8.46 54.39
N GLY A 481 16.34 9.44 53.85
CA GLY A 481 17.69 9.81 54.30
C GLY A 481 18.67 9.99 53.13
N SER A 482 19.93 10.31 53.42
CA SER A 482 20.97 10.58 52.41
C SER A 482 21.70 9.32 51.91
N ASP A 483 21.19 8.13 52.19
CA ASP A 483 21.82 6.86 51.84
C ASP A 483 21.79 6.64 50.31
N PRO A 484 22.95 6.54 49.62
CA PRO A 484 22.98 6.24 48.20
C PRO A 484 22.56 4.79 47.93
N LEU A 485 21.78 4.57 46.88
CA LEU A 485 21.35 3.25 46.41
C LEU A 485 22.06 2.93 45.11
N THR A 486 22.84 1.85 45.07
CA THR A 486 23.52 1.41 43.84
C THR A 486 22.75 0.26 43.22
N ILE A 487 22.28 0.45 41.99
CA ILE A 487 21.80 -0.60 41.09
C ILE A 487 23.03 -1.35 40.60
N THR A 488 23.14 -2.63 40.95
CA THR A 488 24.29 -3.47 40.59
C THR A 488 24.07 -4.20 39.28
N GLU A 489 22.83 -4.57 38.98
CA GLU A 489 22.49 -5.34 37.78
C GLU A 489 21.04 -5.07 37.37
N VAL A 490 20.81 -5.03 36.05
CA VAL A 490 19.49 -5.07 35.44
C VAL A 490 19.47 -6.25 34.48
N ALA A 491 18.56 -7.19 34.70
CA ALA A 491 18.43 -8.40 33.90
C ALA A 491 16.96 -8.64 33.54
N VAL A 492 16.71 -9.21 32.35
CA VAL A 492 15.41 -9.74 31.98
C VAL A 492 15.44 -11.25 32.18
N THR A 493 14.50 -11.78 32.94
CA THR A 493 14.38 -13.20 33.25
C THR A 493 13.00 -13.73 32.85
N GLY A 494 12.83 -15.05 32.91
CA GLY A 494 11.57 -15.72 32.58
C GLY A 494 11.57 -16.44 31.23
N THR A 495 10.41 -16.99 30.86
CA THR A 495 10.27 -17.96 29.75
C THR A 495 10.50 -17.35 28.37
N HIS A 496 10.23 -16.06 28.20
CA HIS A 496 10.37 -15.34 26.93
C HIS A 496 11.33 -14.15 27.03
N ALA A 497 12.31 -14.22 27.96
CA ALA A 497 13.24 -13.13 28.23
C ALA A 497 14.04 -12.70 26.99
N ASP A 498 14.29 -13.63 26.07
CA ASP A 498 14.97 -13.39 24.78
C ASP A 498 14.19 -12.45 23.84
N GLN A 499 12.91 -12.20 24.12
CA GLN A 499 12.03 -11.33 23.34
C GLN A 499 11.85 -9.95 23.97
N PHE A 500 12.49 -9.65 25.10
CA PHE A 500 12.48 -8.33 25.71
C PHE A 500 13.92 -7.85 25.97
N ALA A 501 14.30 -6.70 25.42
CA ALA A 501 15.60 -6.12 25.70
C ALA A 501 15.47 -4.99 26.74
N ALA A 502 16.31 -5.01 27.77
CA ALA A 502 16.43 -3.93 28.74
C ALA A 502 17.84 -3.32 28.67
N THR A 503 17.93 -1.99 28.72
CA THR A 503 19.21 -1.29 28.68
C THR A 503 19.31 -0.26 29.81
N LEU A 504 20.31 -0.46 30.67
CA LEU A 504 20.81 0.49 31.66
C LEU A 504 22.28 0.15 31.94
N SER A 505 23.18 1.13 31.89
CA SER A 505 24.59 0.89 32.26
C SER A 505 24.71 0.70 33.77
N THR A 506 25.15 -0.48 34.21
CA THR A 506 25.39 -0.80 35.63
C THR A 506 26.90 -0.98 35.91
N PRO A 507 27.37 -0.71 37.14
CA PRO A 507 26.60 -0.22 38.29
C PRO A 507 26.20 1.26 38.15
N PHE A 508 25.01 1.61 38.64
CA PHE A 508 24.47 2.97 38.62
C PHE A 508 24.05 3.40 40.03
N THR A 509 24.40 4.60 40.49
CA THR A 509 24.09 5.06 41.85
C THR A 509 23.04 6.17 41.83
N LEU A 510 21.96 5.97 42.58
CA LEU A 510 20.88 6.92 42.82
C LEU A 510 20.99 7.50 44.24
N TYR A 511 21.14 8.82 44.33
CA TYR A 511 20.95 9.54 45.59
C TYR A 511 19.46 9.70 45.91
N GLN A 512 19.14 10.11 47.13
CA GLN A 512 17.76 10.29 47.59
C GLN A 512 16.94 11.14 46.60
N GLY A 513 15.78 10.62 46.18
CA GLY A 513 14.87 11.31 45.27
C GLY A 513 15.33 11.39 43.82
N GLN A 514 16.49 10.83 43.47
CA GLN A 514 16.89 10.70 42.08
C GLN A 514 16.22 9.52 41.41
N SER A 515 16.07 9.64 40.09
CA SER A 515 15.51 8.61 39.22
C SER A 515 16.41 8.35 38.01
N VAL A 516 16.31 7.15 37.46
CA VAL A 516 16.91 6.75 36.18
C VAL A 516 15.95 5.85 35.43
N ASP A 517 15.92 5.97 34.10
CA ASP A 517 15.05 5.14 33.25
C ASP A 517 15.81 3.92 32.74
N VAL A 518 15.16 2.76 32.84
CA VAL A 518 15.53 1.54 32.10
C VAL A 518 14.76 1.56 30.79
N VAL A 519 15.49 1.59 29.68
CA VAL A 519 14.90 1.60 28.33
C VAL A 519 14.63 0.16 27.91
N LEU A 520 13.39 -0.13 27.55
CA LEU A 520 12.90 -1.47 27.22
C LEU A 520 12.34 -1.53 25.79
N ASN A 521 12.53 -2.68 25.15
CA ASN A 521 11.82 -3.05 23.93
C ASN A 521 11.24 -4.47 24.05
N PHE A 522 10.28 -4.75 23.18
CA PHE A 522 9.70 -6.07 22.93
C PHE A 522 9.83 -6.46 21.44
N ASN A 523 10.33 -7.67 21.19
CA ASN A 523 10.63 -8.28 19.90
C ASN A 523 10.03 -9.69 19.81
N PRO A 524 8.70 -9.83 19.59
CA PRO A 524 8.09 -11.15 19.52
C PRO A 524 8.60 -11.94 18.31
N THR A 525 8.96 -13.22 18.50
CA THR A 525 9.40 -14.12 17.41
C THR A 525 8.29 -15.05 16.91
N SER A 526 7.17 -15.11 17.63
CA SER A 526 6.04 -15.99 17.35
C SER A 526 4.75 -15.41 17.92
N THR A 527 3.61 -15.89 17.43
CA THR A 527 2.30 -15.42 17.91
C THR A 527 2.01 -15.85 19.37
N GLY A 528 1.04 -15.18 20.00
CA GLY A 528 0.60 -15.44 21.37
C GLY A 528 1.27 -14.57 22.44
N VAL A 529 0.75 -14.65 23.67
CA VAL A 529 1.22 -13.84 24.81
C VAL A 529 2.63 -14.25 25.22
N LYS A 530 3.51 -13.26 25.38
CA LYS A 530 4.89 -13.37 25.87
C LYS A 530 4.97 -12.67 27.21
N ASN A 531 5.61 -13.34 28.18
CA ASN A 531 5.80 -12.82 29.53
C ASN A 531 7.26 -12.98 29.93
N ALA A 532 7.79 -11.96 30.60
CA ALA A 532 9.11 -11.91 31.21
C ALA A 532 9.07 -11.06 32.48
N THR A 533 10.16 -11.04 33.23
CA THR A 533 10.33 -10.22 34.43
C THR A 533 11.59 -9.39 34.30
N LEU A 534 11.50 -8.09 34.53
CA LEU A 534 12.66 -7.24 34.74
C LEU A 534 13.09 -7.37 36.20
N GLU A 535 14.32 -7.84 36.43
CA GLU A 535 14.95 -7.95 37.74
C GLU A 535 16.03 -6.88 37.90
N VAL A 536 15.93 -6.12 39.00
CA VAL A 536 16.86 -5.04 39.32
C VAL A 536 17.51 -5.33 40.67
N SER A 537 18.78 -5.75 40.65
CA SER A 537 19.57 -5.99 41.85
C SER A 537 20.17 -4.68 42.36
N HIS A 538 20.08 -4.44 43.67
CA HIS A 538 20.56 -3.18 44.26
C HIS A 538 21.02 -3.32 45.72
N THR A 539 21.72 -2.30 46.24
CA THR A 539 22.28 -2.29 47.61
C THR A 539 21.30 -1.84 48.70
N GLY A 540 20.03 -1.58 48.36
CA GLY A 540 18.99 -1.11 49.28
C GLY A 540 18.31 -2.24 50.06
N THR A 541 17.35 -1.88 50.92
CA THR A 541 16.49 -2.88 51.59
C THR A 541 15.70 -3.66 50.54
N GLY A 542 15.62 -4.99 50.69
CA GLY A 542 14.98 -5.89 49.72
C GLY A 542 15.94 -6.48 48.68
N ALA A 543 17.08 -5.81 48.42
CA ALA A 543 18.20 -6.20 47.53
C ALA A 543 17.84 -6.63 46.09
N LEU A 544 16.56 -6.68 45.74
CA LEU A 544 16.02 -7.04 44.44
C LEU A 544 14.62 -6.42 44.31
N GLU A 545 14.41 -5.66 43.25
CA GLU A 545 13.07 -5.23 42.83
C GLU A 545 12.72 -5.83 41.47
N GLN A 546 11.42 -5.98 41.21
CA GLN A 546 10.93 -6.61 39.99
C GLN A 546 9.83 -5.79 39.33
N ALA A 547 9.77 -5.87 38.00
CA ALA A 547 8.61 -5.45 37.22
C ALA A 547 8.20 -6.54 36.23
N SER A 548 6.90 -6.77 36.07
CA SER A 548 6.40 -7.74 35.09
C SER A 548 6.35 -7.12 33.70
N LEU A 549 6.85 -7.84 32.69
CA LEU A 549 6.79 -7.47 31.28
C LEU A 549 5.84 -8.42 30.57
N THR A 550 4.88 -7.87 29.82
CA THR A 550 3.98 -8.65 28.97
C THR A 550 3.85 -8.01 27.60
N GLY A 551 3.52 -8.81 26.60
CA GLY A 551 3.25 -8.37 25.25
C GLY A 551 2.66 -9.52 24.44
N GLN A 552 1.94 -9.21 23.36
CA GLN A 552 1.34 -10.23 22.51
C GLN A 552 2.00 -10.23 21.14
N GLY A 553 2.56 -11.37 20.75
CA GLY A 553 2.92 -11.60 19.36
C GLY A 553 1.65 -11.74 18.50
N ALA A 554 1.40 -10.78 17.62
CA ALA A 554 0.34 -10.87 16.62
C ALA A 554 0.81 -11.62 15.37
N ALA A 555 -0.13 -12.10 14.55
CA ALA A 555 0.21 -12.55 13.20
C ALA A 555 0.83 -11.38 12.41
N ALA A 556 1.73 -11.69 11.46
CA ALA A 556 2.25 -10.68 10.56
C ALA A 556 1.11 -10.09 9.70
N PRO A 557 1.12 -8.78 9.38
CA PRO A 557 0.11 -8.18 8.52
C PRO A 557 0.14 -8.84 7.13
N ASP A 558 -1.01 -9.32 6.65
CA ASP A 558 -1.09 -9.99 5.35
C ASP A 558 -1.05 -8.93 4.23
N SER A 559 -0.12 -9.07 3.29
CA SER A 559 -0.20 -8.32 2.03
C SER A 559 -1.26 -8.95 1.13
N ARG A 560 -2.21 -8.14 0.65
CA ARG A 560 -3.33 -8.56 -0.19
C ARG A 560 -3.48 -7.65 -1.41
N LEU A 561 -3.57 -8.26 -2.59
CA LEU A 561 -3.83 -7.52 -3.83
C LEU A 561 -5.33 -7.52 -4.13
N GLY A 562 -5.93 -6.33 -4.25
CA GLY A 562 -7.31 -6.13 -4.69
C GLY A 562 -7.36 -5.62 -6.14
N THR A 563 -8.50 -5.84 -6.80
CA THR A 563 -8.82 -5.31 -8.13
C THR A 563 -10.08 -4.44 -8.06
N SER A 564 -10.19 -3.44 -8.94
CA SER A 564 -11.39 -2.60 -9.03
C SER A 564 -12.64 -3.31 -9.55
N ALA A 565 -12.48 -4.48 -10.17
CA ALA A 565 -13.56 -5.31 -10.68
C ALA A 565 -13.17 -6.80 -10.65
N ASP A 566 -14.17 -7.68 -10.54
CA ASP A 566 -14.12 -9.12 -10.87
C ASP A 566 -15.56 -9.65 -11.05
N PRO A 567 -16.00 -9.97 -12.28
CA PRO A 567 -15.25 -9.90 -13.54
C PRO A 567 -15.06 -8.46 -14.06
N LEU A 568 -14.13 -8.28 -15.00
CA LEU A 568 -14.05 -7.07 -15.83
C LEU A 568 -14.93 -7.28 -17.07
N ASP A 569 -16.05 -6.55 -17.12
CA ASP A 569 -17.04 -6.64 -18.21
C ASP A 569 -16.94 -5.44 -19.16
N PHE A 570 -16.74 -5.74 -20.44
CA PHE A 570 -16.72 -4.75 -21.52
C PHE A 570 -18.12 -4.46 -22.07
N GLY A 571 -19.15 -5.18 -21.60
CA GLY A 571 -20.52 -5.02 -22.05
C GLY A 571 -20.69 -5.35 -23.53
N THR A 572 -21.66 -4.70 -24.18
CA THR A 572 -21.90 -4.86 -25.63
C THR A 572 -21.23 -3.74 -26.42
N ILE A 573 -20.31 -4.10 -27.32
CA ILE A 573 -19.59 -3.15 -28.17
C ILE A 573 -20.03 -3.27 -29.63
N GLY A 574 -20.19 -2.13 -30.30
CA GLY A 574 -20.45 -2.04 -31.75
C GLY A 574 -19.18 -1.85 -32.60
N SER A 575 -18.05 -1.63 -31.94
CA SER A 575 -16.73 -1.37 -32.52
C SER A 575 -15.90 -2.64 -32.64
N ALA A 576 -14.78 -2.56 -33.36
CA ALA A 576 -13.82 -3.65 -33.47
C ALA A 576 -13.06 -3.93 -32.16
N SER A 577 -13.00 -2.95 -31.25
CA SER A 577 -12.24 -3.02 -30.00
C SER A 577 -12.77 -1.99 -29.00
N GLU A 578 -12.63 -2.31 -27.71
CA GLU A 578 -12.91 -1.43 -26.57
C GLU A 578 -11.84 -1.64 -25.48
N THR A 579 -11.59 -0.65 -24.63
CA THR A 579 -10.60 -0.73 -23.55
C THR A 579 -11.23 -0.42 -22.21
N ALA A 580 -10.82 -1.12 -21.16
CA ALA A 580 -11.22 -0.85 -19.79
C ALA A 580 -9.98 -0.78 -18.87
N THR A 581 -10.02 0.09 -17.88
CA THR A 581 -8.95 0.23 -16.90
C THR A 581 -9.23 -0.63 -15.67
N LEU A 582 -8.34 -1.55 -15.37
CA LEU A 582 -8.30 -2.33 -14.14
C LEU A 582 -7.34 -1.65 -13.15
N THR A 583 -7.83 -1.29 -11.98
CA THR A 583 -6.98 -0.75 -10.91
C THR A 583 -6.62 -1.86 -9.93
N LEU A 584 -5.32 -2.13 -9.80
CA LEU A 584 -4.74 -2.98 -8.77
C LEU A 584 -4.47 -2.13 -7.53
N THR A 585 -4.87 -2.60 -6.36
CA THR A 585 -4.69 -1.88 -5.09
C THR A 585 -4.05 -2.79 -4.06
N HIS A 586 -3.04 -2.33 -3.33
CA HIS A 586 -2.58 -3.06 -2.15
C HIS A 586 -3.54 -2.81 -0.98
N THR A 587 -4.46 -3.75 -0.76
CA THR A 587 -5.51 -3.73 0.28
C THR A 587 -5.13 -4.57 1.51
N GLY A 588 -3.83 -4.78 1.73
CA GLY A 588 -3.32 -5.54 2.89
C GLY A 588 -3.37 -4.73 4.18
N ASP A 589 -3.22 -5.44 5.29
CA ASP A 589 -3.29 -4.87 6.65
C ASP A 589 -2.21 -3.79 6.88
N PRO A 590 -2.48 -2.69 7.62
CA PRO A 590 -1.50 -1.65 7.97
C PRO A 590 -0.12 -2.20 8.35
N GLY A 591 0.94 -1.78 7.64
CA GLY A 591 2.32 -2.23 7.86
C GLY A 591 2.72 -3.52 7.11
N SER A 592 1.87 -4.05 6.22
CA SER A 592 2.22 -5.15 5.32
C SER A 592 3.34 -4.79 4.34
N ALA A 593 4.13 -5.78 3.94
CA ALA A 593 5.21 -5.61 2.95
C ALA A 593 4.64 -5.16 1.58
N PRO A 594 5.37 -4.33 0.80
CA PRO A 594 4.97 -3.95 -0.55
C PRO A 594 4.71 -5.18 -1.43
N ILE A 595 3.73 -5.09 -2.33
CA ILE A 595 3.40 -6.17 -3.25
C ILE A 595 4.10 -5.93 -4.59
N THR A 596 4.88 -6.89 -5.06
CA THR A 596 5.42 -6.93 -6.42
C THR A 596 4.53 -7.80 -7.31
N VAL A 597 3.85 -7.16 -8.26
CA VAL A 597 3.16 -7.86 -9.35
C VAL A 597 4.19 -8.20 -10.41
N SER A 598 4.36 -9.49 -10.67
CA SER A 598 5.41 -10.01 -11.56
C SER A 598 4.91 -10.30 -12.98
N ASP A 599 3.64 -10.67 -13.12
CA ASP A 599 3.03 -11.02 -14.41
C ASP A 599 1.52 -10.77 -14.41
N ILE A 600 1.00 -10.33 -15.55
CA ILE A 600 -0.44 -10.26 -15.84
C ILE A 600 -0.64 -10.78 -17.26
N ARG A 601 -1.46 -11.82 -17.40
CA ARG A 601 -1.72 -12.47 -18.69
C ARG A 601 -3.15 -12.98 -18.83
N THR A 602 -3.59 -13.14 -20.08
CA THR A 602 -4.91 -13.71 -20.39
C THR A 602 -4.87 -15.24 -20.50
N GLY A 603 -5.99 -15.88 -20.17
CA GLY A 603 -6.19 -17.33 -20.23
C GLY A 603 -7.66 -17.70 -20.47
N GLY A 604 -8.00 -18.99 -20.35
CA GLY A 604 -9.39 -19.45 -20.47
C GLY A 604 -9.84 -19.74 -21.91
N THR A 605 -11.12 -19.49 -22.20
CA THR A 605 -11.79 -19.92 -23.45
C THR A 605 -11.43 -19.06 -24.65
N ASN A 606 -11.41 -17.73 -24.50
CA ASN A 606 -11.16 -16.78 -25.57
C ASN A 606 -9.98 -15.83 -25.27
N PRO A 607 -8.79 -16.33 -24.87
CA PRO A 607 -7.69 -15.47 -24.41
C PRO A 607 -7.16 -14.52 -25.48
N ASP A 608 -7.23 -14.90 -26.76
CA ASP A 608 -6.73 -14.10 -27.89
C ASP A 608 -7.64 -12.90 -28.22
N ASP A 609 -8.88 -12.88 -27.72
CA ASP A 609 -9.82 -11.76 -27.88
C ASP A 609 -9.57 -10.65 -26.84
N PHE A 610 -8.63 -10.87 -25.89
CA PHE A 610 -8.28 -9.92 -24.83
C PHE A 610 -6.76 -9.71 -24.75
N SER A 611 -6.34 -8.50 -24.44
CA SER A 611 -4.92 -8.18 -24.19
C SER A 611 -4.76 -7.18 -23.05
N THR A 612 -3.54 -7.05 -22.53
CA THR A 612 -3.19 -6.13 -21.44
C THR A 612 -1.95 -5.34 -21.82
N ASP A 613 -1.86 -4.09 -21.36
CA ASP A 613 -0.68 -3.23 -21.52
C ASP A 613 0.38 -3.41 -20.43
N PHE A 614 0.14 -4.33 -19.48
CA PHE A 614 1.00 -4.50 -18.32
C PHE A 614 2.47 -4.75 -18.70
N ALA A 615 3.34 -3.87 -18.18
CA ALA A 615 4.78 -3.97 -18.31
C ALA A 615 5.41 -4.15 -16.91
N GLY A 616 5.53 -5.41 -16.48
CA GLY A 616 6.05 -5.78 -15.17
C GLY A 616 7.57 -6.02 -15.11
N PRO A 617 8.12 -6.17 -13.89
CA PRO A 617 7.42 -6.17 -12.60
C PRO A 617 7.13 -4.76 -12.07
N VAL A 618 6.07 -4.61 -11.26
CA VAL A 618 5.69 -3.35 -10.59
C VAL A 618 5.48 -3.58 -9.09
N THR A 619 6.01 -2.68 -8.26
CA THR A 619 5.81 -2.69 -6.81
C THR A 619 4.73 -1.69 -6.39
N ILE A 620 3.76 -2.16 -5.61
CA ILE A 620 2.64 -1.38 -5.08
C ILE A 620 2.78 -1.32 -3.56
N ASN A 621 3.11 -0.13 -3.04
CA ASN A 621 3.15 0.07 -1.59
C ASN A 621 1.73 0.09 -1.01
N GLN A 622 1.61 -0.11 0.31
CA GLN A 622 0.33 -0.08 0.99
C GLN A 622 -0.49 1.17 0.68
N GLY A 623 -1.77 0.98 0.33
CA GLY A 623 -2.69 2.07 -0.03
C GLY A 623 -2.44 2.68 -1.41
N GLN A 624 -1.35 2.31 -2.11
CA GLN A 624 -1.12 2.72 -3.48
C GLN A 624 -1.88 1.84 -4.47
N THR A 625 -2.05 2.40 -5.66
CA THR A 625 -2.75 1.76 -6.77
C THR A 625 -1.87 1.73 -8.02
N HIS A 626 -2.09 0.74 -8.88
CA HIS A 626 -1.52 0.67 -10.22
C HIS A 626 -2.62 0.39 -11.24
N SER A 627 -2.63 1.11 -12.37
CA SER A 627 -3.64 0.92 -13.41
C SER A 627 -3.09 0.07 -14.54
N VAL A 628 -3.91 -0.84 -15.03
CA VAL A 628 -3.64 -1.74 -16.15
C VAL A 628 -4.76 -1.57 -17.17
N VAL A 629 -4.44 -1.29 -18.42
CA VAL A 629 -5.43 -1.23 -19.49
C VAL A 629 -5.61 -2.61 -20.07
N VAL A 630 -6.82 -3.14 -19.98
CA VAL A 630 -7.23 -4.37 -20.65
C VAL A 630 -8.01 -3.99 -21.91
N THR A 631 -7.63 -4.57 -23.03
CA THR A 631 -8.31 -4.37 -24.33
C THR A 631 -9.13 -5.60 -24.67
N PHE A 632 -10.40 -5.40 -25.02
CA PHE A 632 -11.25 -6.40 -25.64
C PHE A 632 -11.32 -6.13 -27.15
N ALA A 633 -10.80 -7.04 -27.97
CA ALA A 633 -10.72 -6.92 -29.41
C ALA A 633 -11.07 -8.26 -30.08
N PRO A 634 -12.35 -8.67 -30.02
CA PRO A 634 -12.74 -10.00 -30.45
C PRO A 634 -12.62 -10.16 -31.97
N ALA A 635 -12.24 -11.36 -32.42
CA ALA A 635 -12.08 -11.71 -33.83
C ALA A 635 -13.40 -12.12 -34.54
N SER A 636 -14.52 -12.13 -33.82
CA SER A 636 -15.87 -12.40 -34.35
C SER A 636 -16.93 -11.85 -33.40
N SER A 637 -18.13 -11.59 -33.91
CA SER A 637 -19.29 -11.22 -33.10
C SER A 637 -19.67 -12.30 -32.07
N GLY A 638 -20.55 -11.91 -31.15
CA GLY A 638 -21.05 -12.74 -30.08
C GLY A 638 -20.31 -12.54 -28.76
N SER A 639 -20.77 -13.26 -27.74
CA SER A 639 -20.20 -13.18 -26.39
C SER A 639 -18.89 -13.94 -26.30
N LYS A 640 -17.87 -13.29 -25.75
CA LYS A 640 -16.55 -13.85 -25.45
C LYS A 640 -16.30 -13.85 -23.96
N SER A 641 -15.54 -14.84 -23.50
CA SER A 641 -15.11 -14.92 -22.10
C SER A 641 -13.69 -15.43 -21.98
N ALA A 642 -12.90 -14.82 -21.10
CA ALA A 642 -11.55 -15.22 -20.79
C ALA A 642 -11.28 -15.06 -19.28
N THR A 643 -10.06 -15.36 -18.85
CA THR A 643 -9.58 -15.03 -17.50
C THR A 643 -8.37 -14.12 -17.58
N LEU A 644 -8.22 -13.24 -16.59
CA LEU A 644 -7.00 -12.49 -16.35
C LEU A 644 -6.29 -13.10 -15.13
N ILE A 645 -5.06 -13.54 -15.31
CA ILE A 645 -4.24 -14.18 -14.29
C ILE A 645 -3.15 -13.20 -13.86
N ILE A 646 -3.21 -12.76 -12.62
CA ILE A 646 -2.28 -11.80 -12.01
C ILE A 646 -1.40 -12.56 -11.01
N THR A 647 -0.09 -12.54 -11.20
CA THR A 647 0.90 -13.21 -10.34
C THR A 647 1.65 -12.17 -9.51
N SER A 648 1.71 -12.36 -8.20
CA SER A 648 2.40 -11.45 -7.28
C SER A 648 3.06 -12.19 -6.11
N ASP A 649 3.83 -11.46 -5.30
CA ASP A 649 4.37 -11.92 -4.02
C ASP A 649 3.42 -11.65 -2.82
N SER A 650 2.16 -11.30 -3.09
CA SER A 650 1.15 -11.15 -2.03
C SER A 650 1.02 -12.44 -1.22
N VAL A 651 1.07 -12.32 0.11
CA VAL A 651 0.94 -13.46 1.03
C VAL A 651 -0.47 -14.04 0.96
N ALA A 652 -1.49 -13.18 0.93
CA ALA A 652 -2.87 -13.62 0.94
C ALA A 652 -3.32 -14.23 -0.40
N ASN A 653 -2.81 -13.71 -1.52
CA ASN A 653 -3.19 -14.14 -2.87
C ASN A 653 -2.04 -13.98 -3.88
N PRO A 654 -1.05 -14.90 -3.87
CA PRO A 654 0.09 -14.85 -4.80
C PRO A 654 -0.30 -15.08 -6.26
N THR A 655 -1.50 -15.61 -6.49
CA THR A 655 -2.12 -15.68 -7.82
C THR A 655 -3.59 -15.29 -7.69
N LEU A 656 -3.99 -14.24 -8.39
CA LEU A 656 -5.37 -13.78 -8.51
C LEU A 656 -5.87 -14.10 -9.92
N ILE A 657 -7.03 -14.73 -10.04
CA ILE A 657 -7.66 -15.07 -11.31
C ILE A 657 -9.04 -14.43 -11.32
N MET A 658 -9.29 -13.54 -12.28
CA MET A 658 -10.56 -12.86 -12.45
C MET A 658 -11.16 -13.12 -13.84
N GLY A 659 -12.47 -12.98 -13.96
CA GLY A 659 -13.17 -13.14 -15.24
C GLY A 659 -13.04 -11.94 -16.16
N LEU A 660 -13.01 -12.19 -17.47
CA LEU A 660 -13.16 -11.18 -18.52
C LEU A 660 -14.38 -11.54 -19.37
N THR A 661 -15.27 -10.58 -19.62
CA THR A 661 -16.47 -10.78 -20.45
C THR A 661 -16.69 -9.62 -21.40
N GLY A 662 -17.30 -9.89 -22.55
CA GLY A 662 -17.75 -8.86 -23.47
C GLY A 662 -18.51 -9.47 -24.64
N THR A 663 -19.39 -8.70 -25.26
CA THR A 663 -20.15 -9.10 -26.44
C THR A 663 -19.90 -8.11 -27.56
N GLN A 664 -19.42 -8.59 -28.71
CA GLN A 664 -19.35 -7.73 -29.89
C GLN A 664 -20.57 -7.95 -30.78
N VAL A 665 -21.19 -6.86 -31.21
CA VAL A 665 -22.27 -6.86 -32.19
C VAL A 665 -21.85 -6.03 -33.39
N VAL A 666 -21.57 -6.70 -34.52
CA VAL A 666 -21.26 -6.04 -35.79
C VAL A 666 -22.42 -6.25 -36.75
N GLY A 667 -23.04 -5.18 -37.23
CA GLY A 667 -24.08 -5.28 -38.26
C GLY A 667 -23.48 -5.57 -39.64
N ARG A 668 -24.17 -6.38 -40.45
CA ARG A 668 -23.81 -6.58 -41.87
C ARG A 668 -23.99 -5.30 -42.67
N VAL A 669 -23.19 -5.16 -43.72
CA VAL A 669 -23.38 -4.13 -44.73
C VAL A 669 -24.72 -4.37 -45.43
N THR A 670 -25.58 -3.34 -45.47
CA THR A 670 -26.89 -3.39 -46.13
C THR A 670 -27.01 -2.43 -47.31
N ASP A 671 -26.04 -1.53 -47.46
CA ASP A 671 -25.97 -0.64 -48.62
C ASP A 671 -25.88 -1.46 -49.92
N SER A 672 -26.72 -1.12 -50.90
CA SER A 672 -26.78 -1.80 -52.21
C SER A 672 -27.08 -3.31 -52.15
N LEU A 673 -27.54 -3.83 -51.00
CA LEU A 673 -28.01 -5.20 -50.85
C LEU A 673 -29.27 -5.41 -51.71
N GLN A 674 -29.33 -6.53 -52.44
CA GLN A 674 -30.43 -6.88 -53.34
C GLN A 674 -31.25 -8.05 -52.82
N LEU A 675 -30.58 -9.05 -52.26
CA LEU A 675 -31.17 -10.27 -51.71
C LEU A 675 -30.36 -10.75 -50.52
N LEU A 676 -31.06 -11.22 -49.48
CA LEU A 676 -30.48 -11.94 -48.34
C LEU A 676 -31.38 -13.14 -48.00
N TYR A 677 -30.76 -14.30 -47.83
CA TYR A 677 -31.34 -15.47 -47.20
C TYR A 677 -30.45 -15.85 -46.02
N ASP A 678 -31.03 -15.95 -44.82
CA ASP A 678 -30.39 -16.44 -43.58
C ASP A 678 -30.69 -17.92 -43.30
N PHE A 679 -31.56 -18.53 -44.12
CA PHE A 679 -31.96 -19.94 -44.02
C PHE A 679 -32.48 -20.39 -42.63
N GLU A 680 -32.80 -19.48 -41.71
CA GLU A 680 -33.27 -19.81 -40.36
C GLU A 680 -34.73 -20.28 -40.33
N ASN A 681 -35.50 -19.84 -41.32
CA ASN A 681 -36.95 -20.00 -41.37
C ASN A 681 -37.39 -20.89 -42.54
N TYR A 682 -36.81 -22.08 -42.67
CA TYR A 682 -37.22 -23.06 -43.67
C TYR A 682 -38.57 -23.70 -43.32
N ASN A 683 -39.54 -23.52 -44.21
CA ASN A 683 -40.81 -24.23 -44.08
C ASN A 683 -40.68 -25.65 -44.64
N SER A 684 -40.40 -26.62 -43.76
CA SER A 684 -40.23 -28.04 -44.11
C SER A 684 -41.48 -28.70 -44.68
N THR A 685 -42.68 -28.20 -44.36
CA THR A 685 -43.93 -28.73 -44.91
C THR A 685 -44.05 -28.45 -46.41
N TYR A 686 -43.71 -27.24 -46.84
CA TYR A 686 -43.85 -26.80 -48.24
C TYR A 686 -42.54 -26.69 -49.01
N GLY A 687 -41.39 -26.87 -48.33
CA GLY A 687 -40.08 -26.77 -48.95
C GLY A 687 -39.68 -25.35 -49.28
N ARG A 688 -40.20 -24.36 -48.55
CA ARG A 688 -40.11 -22.95 -48.93
C ARG A 688 -39.10 -22.20 -48.08
N ILE A 689 -38.32 -21.36 -48.74
CA ILE A 689 -37.40 -20.42 -48.13
C ILE A 689 -37.74 -19.05 -48.73
N ASN A 690 -38.03 -18.07 -47.88
CA ASN A 690 -38.20 -16.68 -48.31
C ASN A 690 -36.92 -15.90 -47.98
N SER A 691 -36.59 -14.93 -48.81
CA SER A 691 -35.55 -13.95 -48.49
C SER A 691 -35.94 -13.13 -47.26
N THR A 692 -35.02 -12.91 -46.32
CA THR A 692 -35.22 -12.02 -45.18
C THR A 692 -35.07 -10.55 -45.54
N TYR A 693 -34.30 -10.25 -46.58
CA TYR A 693 -34.30 -8.95 -47.22
C TYR A 693 -34.36 -9.07 -48.75
N SER A 694 -35.07 -8.14 -49.40
CA SER A 694 -35.07 -8.05 -50.87
C SER A 694 -35.43 -6.65 -51.37
N ALA A 695 -34.55 -6.06 -52.18
CA ALA A 695 -34.79 -4.79 -52.88
C ALA A 695 -35.73 -4.94 -54.10
N VAL A 696 -35.99 -6.18 -54.54
CA VAL A 696 -36.75 -6.50 -55.77
C VAL A 696 -38.10 -7.15 -55.48
N ASN A 697 -38.57 -7.05 -54.24
CA ASN A 697 -39.60 -7.89 -53.62
C ASN A 697 -39.15 -9.34 -53.48
N SER A 698 -39.48 -9.97 -52.34
CA SER A 698 -38.98 -11.29 -51.95
C SER A 698 -38.98 -12.32 -53.08
N ILE A 699 -37.82 -12.91 -53.37
CA ILE A 699 -37.70 -14.07 -54.24
C ILE A 699 -37.84 -15.30 -53.35
N ARG A 700 -38.81 -16.17 -53.66
CA ARG A 700 -39.03 -17.40 -52.91
C ARG A 700 -38.27 -18.54 -53.58
N LEU A 701 -37.55 -19.30 -52.78
CA LEU A 701 -36.94 -20.57 -53.18
C LEU A 701 -37.82 -21.75 -52.76
N GLU A 702 -37.90 -22.77 -53.61
CA GLU A 702 -38.60 -24.02 -53.32
C GLU A 702 -37.70 -25.23 -53.58
N ALA A 703 -37.63 -26.13 -52.60
CA ALA A 703 -36.95 -27.41 -52.72
C ALA A 703 -37.77 -28.36 -53.62
N SER A 704 -37.09 -29.10 -54.49
CA SER A 704 -37.71 -30.15 -55.32
C SER A 704 -38.18 -31.34 -54.49
N ASN A 705 -37.55 -31.58 -53.33
CA ASN A 705 -37.95 -32.56 -52.34
C ASN A 705 -37.63 -32.07 -50.92
N ASN A 706 -38.67 -31.80 -50.13
CA ASN A 706 -38.54 -31.20 -48.81
C ASN A 706 -37.90 -32.15 -47.78
N GLY A 707 -38.03 -33.47 -47.98
CA GLY A 707 -37.43 -34.46 -47.09
C GLY A 707 -35.90 -34.55 -47.20
N TYR A 708 -35.28 -33.80 -48.13
CA TYR A 708 -33.83 -33.76 -48.35
C TYR A 708 -33.18 -32.48 -47.82
N VAL A 709 -33.96 -31.62 -47.17
CA VAL A 709 -33.50 -30.39 -46.53
C VAL A 709 -33.95 -30.42 -45.07
N GLN A 710 -33.03 -30.17 -44.16
CA GLN A 710 -33.29 -30.16 -42.72
C GLN A 710 -32.98 -28.78 -42.14
N GLN A 711 -33.86 -28.24 -41.30
CA GLN A 711 -33.54 -27.04 -40.50
C GLN A 711 -32.50 -27.40 -39.43
N VAL A 712 -31.46 -26.58 -39.32
CA VAL A 712 -30.48 -26.61 -38.23
C VAL A 712 -30.41 -25.22 -37.59
N THR A 713 -29.69 -25.09 -36.47
CA THR A 713 -29.41 -23.78 -35.86
C THR A 713 -28.68 -22.89 -36.86
N GLY A 714 -29.20 -21.68 -37.09
CA GLY A 714 -28.63 -20.69 -38.01
C GLY A 714 -28.71 -21.01 -39.51
N GLY A 715 -29.37 -22.11 -39.94
CA GLY A 715 -29.41 -22.41 -41.37
C GLY A 715 -30.09 -23.73 -41.79
N ILE A 716 -29.88 -24.15 -43.04
CA ILE A 716 -30.40 -25.42 -43.58
C ILE A 716 -29.28 -26.40 -43.95
N GLU A 717 -29.49 -27.67 -43.64
CA GLU A 717 -28.62 -28.78 -44.05
C GLU A 717 -29.21 -29.54 -45.24
N ILE A 718 -28.39 -29.73 -46.27
CA ILE A 718 -28.70 -30.52 -47.46
C ILE A 718 -28.21 -31.95 -47.26
N ILE A 719 -29.13 -32.83 -46.85
CA ILE A 719 -28.82 -34.22 -46.46
C ILE A 719 -28.85 -35.21 -47.64
N ASN A 720 -29.46 -34.82 -48.76
CA ASN A 720 -29.48 -35.62 -49.99
C ASN A 720 -29.59 -34.72 -51.24
N ASP A 721 -29.48 -35.32 -52.42
CA ASP A 721 -29.46 -34.59 -53.70
C ASP A 721 -30.81 -33.91 -53.96
N VAL A 722 -30.83 -32.58 -53.80
CA VAL A 722 -32.02 -31.75 -53.95
C VAL A 722 -31.67 -30.50 -54.74
N ARG A 723 -32.63 -30.01 -55.53
CA ARG A 723 -32.53 -28.70 -56.17
C ARG A 723 -33.45 -27.74 -55.44
N ILE A 724 -32.90 -26.62 -54.99
CA ILE A 724 -33.67 -25.52 -54.43
C ILE A 724 -33.67 -24.41 -55.48
N GLU A 725 -34.84 -24.00 -55.99
CA GLU A 725 -34.91 -23.05 -57.09
C GLU A 725 -35.90 -21.90 -56.84
N SER A 726 -35.62 -20.73 -57.41
CA SER A 726 -36.54 -19.60 -57.41
C SER A 726 -37.78 -19.91 -58.24
N ARG A 727 -38.96 -19.72 -57.68
CA ARG A 727 -40.23 -19.76 -58.43
C ARG A 727 -40.46 -18.45 -59.17
N ASN A 728 -40.78 -18.53 -60.46
CA ASN A 728 -41.30 -17.40 -61.24
C ASN A 728 -42.82 -17.58 -61.41
N ASN A 729 -43.61 -17.12 -60.43
CA ASN A 729 -45.06 -17.36 -60.41
C ASN A 729 -45.91 -16.13 -60.76
N ASN A 730 -45.34 -15.04 -61.28
CA ASN A 730 -46.11 -13.85 -61.61
C ASN A 730 -45.62 -13.17 -62.90
N THR A 731 -46.37 -13.32 -63.99
CA THR A 731 -46.13 -12.68 -65.30
C THR A 731 -46.29 -11.16 -65.28
N THR A 732 -46.76 -10.57 -64.18
CA THR A 732 -46.98 -9.12 -64.05
C THR A 732 -45.90 -8.39 -63.25
N ASN A 733 -45.03 -9.10 -62.53
CA ASN A 733 -43.92 -8.54 -61.75
C ASN A 733 -42.71 -9.49 -61.78
N ASN A 734 -41.85 -9.33 -62.78
CA ASN A 734 -40.70 -10.21 -62.97
C ASN A 734 -39.55 -9.85 -62.01
N ARG A 735 -39.62 -10.38 -60.78
CA ARG A 735 -38.64 -10.10 -59.69
C ARG A 735 -37.20 -10.46 -60.08
N LEU A 736 -37.02 -11.55 -60.83
CA LEU A 736 -35.70 -11.98 -61.34
C LEU A 736 -35.17 -10.99 -62.38
N ARG A 737 -36.04 -10.46 -63.25
CA ARG A 737 -35.68 -9.38 -64.17
C ARG A 737 -35.26 -8.13 -63.42
N ASN A 738 -36.00 -7.69 -62.40
CA ASN A 738 -35.63 -6.53 -61.60
C ASN A 738 -34.24 -6.70 -60.94
N LEU A 739 -33.92 -7.89 -60.43
CA LEU A 739 -32.59 -8.18 -59.89
C LEU A 739 -31.51 -8.04 -60.97
N VAL A 740 -31.74 -8.61 -62.16
CA VAL A 740 -30.81 -8.50 -63.28
C VAL A 740 -30.65 -7.05 -63.73
N ASP A 741 -31.74 -6.29 -63.83
CA ASP A 741 -31.71 -4.89 -64.24
C ASP A 741 -30.92 -4.03 -63.23
N ASN A 742 -31.10 -4.27 -61.93
CA ASN A 742 -30.33 -3.59 -60.88
C ASN A 742 -28.83 -3.90 -60.98
N LEU A 743 -28.45 -5.16 -61.25
CA LEU A 743 -27.06 -5.56 -61.45
C LEU A 743 -26.48 -4.98 -62.75
N GLN A 744 -27.25 -4.96 -63.83
CA GLN A 744 -26.87 -4.37 -65.11
C GLN A 744 -26.64 -2.86 -65.03
N SER A 745 -27.39 -2.17 -64.17
CA SER A 745 -27.29 -0.72 -64.01
C SER A 745 -25.94 -0.29 -63.43
N THR A 746 -25.33 -1.11 -62.57
CA THR A 746 -24.05 -0.79 -61.93
C THR A 746 -22.88 -1.48 -62.62
N ASN A 747 -23.10 -2.64 -63.26
CA ASN A 747 -22.03 -3.52 -63.74
C ASN A 747 -21.06 -3.91 -62.61
N GLU A 748 -21.60 -4.00 -61.40
CA GLU A 748 -20.91 -4.46 -60.20
C GLU A 748 -21.75 -5.50 -59.48
N ILE A 749 -21.09 -6.45 -58.84
CA ILE A 749 -21.74 -7.48 -58.06
C ILE A 749 -20.86 -7.89 -56.89
N THR A 750 -21.50 -8.15 -55.76
CA THR A 750 -20.95 -9.00 -54.72
C THR A 750 -21.94 -10.12 -54.45
N TYR A 751 -21.43 -11.34 -54.32
CA TYR A 751 -22.21 -12.43 -53.75
C TYR A 751 -21.43 -13.09 -52.63
N GLU A 752 -22.15 -13.39 -51.57
CA GLU A 752 -21.60 -13.79 -50.28
C GLU A 752 -22.37 -15.02 -49.80
N VAL A 753 -21.63 -16.01 -49.28
CA VAL A 753 -22.22 -17.17 -48.63
C VAL A 753 -21.47 -17.56 -47.36
N TRP A 754 -22.22 -18.06 -46.38
CA TRP A 754 -21.69 -18.85 -45.27
C TRP A 754 -22.10 -20.30 -45.46
N VAL A 755 -21.10 -21.18 -45.60
CA VAL A 755 -21.31 -22.59 -45.89
C VAL A 755 -20.43 -23.50 -45.04
N LYS A 756 -20.95 -24.67 -44.70
CA LYS A 756 -20.19 -25.77 -44.12
C LYS A 756 -20.33 -26.99 -45.01
N PRO A 757 -19.37 -27.28 -45.91
CA PRO A 757 -19.48 -28.44 -46.80
C PRO A 757 -19.50 -29.76 -46.02
N ALA A 758 -20.31 -30.71 -46.47
CA ALA A 758 -20.39 -32.05 -45.86
C ALA A 758 -19.11 -32.88 -46.11
N VAL A 759 -18.37 -32.57 -47.18
CA VAL A 759 -17.12 -33.23 -47.56
C VAL A 759 -16.11 -32.20 -48.04
N ALA A 760 -14.83 -32.39 -47.73
CA ALA A 760 -13.77 -31.52 -48.22
C ALA A 760 -13.55 -31.67 -49.74
N ASN A 761 -13.67 -32.90 -50.26
CA ASN A 761 -13.51 -33.22 -51.68
C ASN A 761 -14.82 -33.77 -52.25
N THR A 762 -15.45 -33.02 -53.15
CA THR A 762 -16.70 -33.41 -53.81
C THR A 762 -16.54 -34.45 -54.92
N GLY A 763 -15.30 -34.76 -55.33
CA GLY A 763 -15.00 -35.72 -56.41
C GLY A 763 -15.48 -35.26 -57.80
N GLY A 764 -15.85 -33.99 -57.93
CA GLY A 764 -16.43 -33.44 -59.14
C GLY A 764 -17.01 -32.07 -58.92
N TRP A 765 -17.93 -31.66 -59.79
CA TRP A 765 -18.47 -30.31 -59.75
C TRP A 765 -19.76 -30.26 -58.94
N ALA A 766 -19.76 -29.61 -57.77
CA ALA A 766 -20.94 -29.45 -56.92
C ALA A 766 -21.38 -27.98 -56.84
N ARG A 767 -22.68 -27.68 -56.98
CA ARG A 767 -23.19 -26.30 -57.02
C ARG A 767 -23.62 -25.86 -55.64
N ILE A 768 -22.93 -24.87 -55.10
CA ILE A 768 -23.41 -24.19 -53.90
C ILE A 768 -24.64 -23.36 -54.32
N PHE A 769 -24.47 -22.47 -55.30
CA PHE A 769 -25.59 -21.79 -55.96
C PHE A 769 -25.20 -21.25 -57.34
N ALA A 770 -26.20 -20.92 -58.17
CA ALA A 770 -26.01 -20.24 -59.45
C ALA A 770 -27.27 -19.47 -59.88
N MET A 771 -27.10 -18.41 -60.66
CA MET A 771 -28.17 -17.81 -61.45
C MET A 771 -28.04 -18.32 -62.90
N SER A 772 -28.73 -19.42 -63.21
CA SER A 772 -28.57 -20.18 -64.45
C SER A 772 -29.87 -20.76 -64.98
N GLU A 773 -29.87 -21.08 -66.27
CA GLU A 773 -30.89 -21.91 -66.93
C GLU A 773 -30.38 -23.34 -67.12
N ASP A 774 -29.09 -23.50 -67.45
CA ASP A 774 -28.47 -24.81 -67.64
C ASP A 774 -26.94 -24.75 -67.46
N ARG A 775 -26.25 -25.84 -67.86
CA ARG A 775 -24.79 -26.02 -67.72
C ARG A 775 -23.95 -25.07 -68.55
N SER A 776 -24.50 -24.41 -69.56
CA SER A 776 -23.82 -23.49 -70.47
C SER A 776 -24.40 -22.08 -70.41
N ASN A 777 -25.62 -21.93 -69.90
CA ASN A 777 -26.34 -20.66 -69.80
C ASN A 777 -26.45 -20.20 -68.34
N ARG A 778 -25.52 -19.35 -67.91
CA ARG A 778 -25.45 -18.78 -66.54
C ARG A 778 -25.00 -17.33 -66.54
N ASN A 779 -25.48 -16.56 -65.56
CA ASN A 779 -24.97 -15.22 -65.27
C ASN A 779 -23.78 -15.29 -64.29
N PHE A 780 -23.97 -15.92 -63.13
CA PHE A 780 -22.94 -16.09 -62.11
C PHE A 780 -23.24 -17.31 -61.23
N GLY A 781 -22.27 -17.72 -60.41
CA GLY A 781 -22.48 -18.79 -59.43
C GLY A 781 -21.20 -19.18 -58.69
N LEU A 782 -21.38 -20.01 -57.68
CA LEU A 782 -20.32 -20.56 -56.85
C LEU A 782 -20.37 -22.09 -56.84
N VAL A 783 -19.21 -22.70 -57.09
CA VAL A 783 -19.04 -24.14 -57.19
C VAL A 783 -18.00 -24.63 -56.20
N HIS A 784 -18.27 -25.78 -55.60
CA HIS A 784 -17.29 -26.59 -54.87
C HIS A 784 -16.78 -27.69 -55.81
N LEU A 785 -15.57 -27.49 -56.33
CA LEU A 785 -14.91 -28.40 -57.27
C LEU A 785 -13.75 -29.11 -56.59
N ASN A 786 -13.89 -30.40 -56.34
CA ASN A 786 -12.94 -31.16 -55.55
C ASN A 786 -12.68 -30.45 -54.20
N GLN A 787 -11.47 -29.94 -53.96
CA GLN A 787 -11.09 -29.18 -52.77
C GLN A 787 -11.00 -27.65 -53.03
N SER A 788 -11.60 -27.14 -54.10
CA SER A 788 -11.55 -25.72 -54.46
C SER A 788 -12.93 -25.08 -54.51
N TYR A 789 -13.00 -23.79 -54.17
CA TYR A 789 -14.12 -22.94 -54.49
C TYR A 789 -13.86 -22.22 -55.81
N LEU A 790 -14.88 -22.21 -56.66
CA LEU A 790 -14.78 -21.75 -58.02
C LEU A 790 -15.91 -20.75 -58.29
N ALA A 791 -15.51 -19.51 -58.56
CA ALA A 791 -16.42 -18.41 -58.85
C ALA A 791 -16.60 -18.24 -60.36
N TRP A 792 -17.86 -18.19 -60.79
CA TRP A 792 -18.25 -17.93 -62.17
C TRP A 792 -18.93 -16.58 -62.31
N LEU A 793 -18.54 -15.86 -63.35
CA LEU A 793 -19.14 -14.59 -63.73
C LEU A 793 -19.10 -14.39 -65.24
N ARG A 794 -20.29 -14.28 -65.86
CA ARG A 794 -20.46 -13.95 -67.28
C ARG A 794 -20.38 -12.44 -67.44
N THR A 795 -19.68 -11.98 -68.48
CA THR A 795 -19.67 -10.57 -68.88
C THR A 795 -19.86 -10.46 -70.39
N SER A 796 -20.02 -9.25 -70.92
CA SER A 796 -20.09 -8.98 -72.36
C SER A 796 -18.83 -9.41 -73.13
N ASN A 797 -17.72 -9.66 -72.44
CA ASN A 797 -16.42 -9.96 -73.04
C ASN A 797 -16.03 -11.44 -72.96
N ASN A 798 -16.86 -12.30 -72.35
CA ASN A 798 -16.64 -13.74 -72.29
C ASN A 798 -17.84 -14.54 -72.82
N SER A 799 -17.59 -15.73 -73.38
CA SER A 799 -18.63 -16.58 -73.98
C SER A 799 -19.41 -17.38 -72.92
N SER A 800 -20.64 -17.76 -73.29
CA SER A 800 -21.70 -18.45 -72.53
C SER A 800 -21.21 -19.31 -71.34
N GLY A 801 -21.03 -18.66 -70.19
CA GLY A 801 -20.80 -19.30 -68.89
C GLY A 801 -19.45 -19.99 -68.68
N GLU A 802 -18.76 -20.47 -69.72
CA GLU A 802 -17.52 -21.25 -69.61
C GLU A 802 -16.23 -20.40 -69.49
N GLY A 803 -16.35 -19.06 -69.47
CA GLY A 803 -15.25 -18.11 -69.24
C GLY A 803 -14.62 -18.18 -67.84
N PRO A 804 -13.41 -17.63 -67.66
CA PRO A 804 -12.41 -18.08 -66.68
C PRO A 804 -12.97 -18.12 -65.27
N ALA A 805 -12.99 -19.33 -64.73
CA ALA A 805 -13.46 -19.58 -63.39
C ALA A 805 -12.34 -19.23 -62.41
N SER A 806 -12.62 -18.34 -61.47
CA SER A 806 -11.64 -17.92 -60.48
C SER A 806 -11.60 -19.00 -59.40
N SER A 807 -10.45 -19.64 -59.22
CA SER A 807 -10.28 -20.81 -58.36
C SER A 807 -9.44 -20.46 -57.15
N THR A 808 -9.87 -20.88 -55.96
CA THR A 808 -9.13 -20.67 -54.71
C THR A 808 -7.98 -21.66 -54.48
N GLY A 809 -7.81 -22.66 -55.35
CA GLY A 809 -6.94 -23.79 -55.07
C GLY A 809 -7.51 -24.69 -53.97
N ASN A 810 -6.69 -25.62 -53.44
CA ASN A 810 -7.14 -26.68 -52.52
C ASN A 810 -7.36 -26.17 -51.08
N ILE A 811 -8.33 -25.28 -50.87
CA ILE A 811 -8.66 -24.70 -49.55
C ILE A 811 -10.03 -25.12 -49.00
N ALA A 812 -10.90 -25.69 -49.83
CA ALA A 812 -12.23 -26.11 -49.40
C ALA A 812 -12.12 -27.30 -48.44
N GLY A 813 -12.80 -27.18 -47.29
CA GLY A 813 -12.80 -28.18 -46.21
C GLY A 813 -14.20 -28.39 -45.64
N THR A 814 -14.28 -28.95 -44.44
CA THR A 814 -15.55 -29.19 -43.73
C THR A 814 -15.82 -28.19 -42.61
N ASN A 815 -14.98 -27.16 -42.49
CA ASN A 815 -15.16 -26.08 -41.54
C ASN A 815 -16.20 -25.09 -42.08
N LEU A 816 -16.88 -24.38 -41.17
CA LEU A 816 -17.69 -23.23 -41.56
C LEU A 816 -16.78 -22.22 -42.28
N THR A 817 -17.22 -21.80 -43.47
CA THR A 817 -16.43 -20.95 -44.36
C THR A 817 -17.29 -19.81 -44.88
N HIS A 818 -16.78 -18.59 -44.75
CA HIS A 818 -17.32 -17.40 -45.38
C HIS A 818 -16.65 -17.20 -46.74
N ILE A 819 -17.44 -17.11 -47.80
CA ILE A 819 -16.94 -16.96 -49.16
C ILE A 819 -17.62 -15.75 -49.79
N VAL A 820 -16.81 -14.77 -50.21
CA VAL A 820 -17.31 -13.57 -50.88
C VAL A 820 -16.63 -13.42 -52.23
N VAL A 821 -17.40 -13.15 -53.26
CA VAL A 821 -16.87 -12.82 -54.59
C VAL A 821 -17.34 -11.43 -54.98
N THR A 822 -16.39 -10.59 -55.38
CA THR A 822 -16.69 -9.23 -55.86
C THR A 822 -16.21 -9.04 -57.30
N TYR A 823 -16.93 -8.21 -58.04
CA TYR A 823 -16.55 -7.76 -59.37
C TYR A 823 -17.11 -6.36 -59.63
N LYS A 824 -16.33 -5.56 -60.34
CA LYS A 824 -16.76 -4.26 -60.90
C LYS A 824 -16.11 -4.01 -62.24
N ASN A 825 -16.81 -3.25 -63.09
CA ASN A 825 -16.32 -2.89 -64.42
C ASN A 825 -15.60 -1.52 -64.46
N THR A 826 -15.55 -0.78 -63.35
CA THR A 826 -14.91 0.53 -63.25
C THR A 826 -14.03 0.67 -62.01
N GLY A 827 -13.08 1.60 -62.05
CA GLY A 827 -12.21 1.93 -60.93
C GLY A 827 -11.04 0.96 -60.70
N PRO A 828 -10.40 1.01 -59.52
CA PRO A 828 -9.30 0.11 -59.16
C PRO A 828 -9.78 -1.34 -59.12
N ASP A 829 -9.10 -2.27 -59.78
CA ASP A 829 -9.54 -3.69 -59.93
C ASP A 829 -10.69 -3.95 -60.93
N ALA A 830 -11.02 -2.96 -61.77
CA ALA A 830 -11.94 -3.16 -62.88
C ALA A 830 -11.57 -4.38 -63.73
N GLY A 831 -12.56 -5.23 -63.99
CA GLY A 831 -12.43 -6.43 -64.80
C GLY A 831 -11.75 -7.62 -64.12
N LYS A 832 -11.49 -7.53 -62.82
CA LYS A 832 -11.03 -8.64 -61.99
C LYS A 832 -12.18 -9.18 -61.14
N ALA A 833 -12.21 -10.49 -60.96
CA ALA A 833 -13.00 -11.15 -59.92
C ALA A 833 -12.09 -11.37 -58.71
N LEU A 834 -12.52 -10.88 -57.54
CA LEU A 834 -11.82 -11.07 -56.28
C LEU A 834 -12.58 -12.08 -55.44
N ILE A 835 -11.88 -13.07 -54.86
CA ILE A 835 -12.46 -14.05 -53.93
C ILE A 835 -11.85 -13.85 -52.56
N TYR A 836 -12.70 -13.67 -51.56
CA TYR A 836 -12.36 -13.60 -50.16
C TYR A 836 -12.82 -14.87 -49.45
N ILE A 837 -11.99 -15.35 -48.52
CA ILE A 837 -12.26 -16.50 -47.67
C ILE A 837 -12.06 -16.06 -46.24
N ASN A 838 -13.09 -16.19 -45.41
CA ASN A 838 -13.07 -15.79 -44.00
C ASN A 838 -12.56 -14.35 -43.82
N GLY A 839 -13.19 -13.39 -44.53
CA GLY A 839 -12.80 -11.98 -44.54
C GLY A 839 -11.54 -11.62 -45.35
N ASN A 840 -10.71 -12.59 -45.73
CA ASN A 840 -9.38 -12.34 -46.31
C ASN A 840 -9.34 -12.52 -47.83
N LEU A 841 -8.75 -11.56 -48.56
CA LEU A 841 -8.57 -11.66 -50.00
C LEU A 841 -7.63 -12.83 -50.37
N THR A 842 -8.16 -13.83 -51.05
CA THR A 842 -7.44 -15.06 -51.40
C THR A 842 -7.09 -15.13 -52.89
N VAL A 843 -7.99 -14.66 -53.76
CA VAL A 843 -7.80 -14.71 -55.21
C VAL A 843 -8.07 -13.36 -55.83
N THR A 844 -7.21 -12.96 -56.76
CA THR A 844 -7.46 -11.86 -57.70
C THR A 844 -7.28 -12.40 -59.10
N GLN A 845 -8.38 -12.59 -59.84
CA GLN A 845 -8.35 -13.16 -61.18
C GLN A 845 -8.82 -12.14 -62.20
N ASN A 846 -7.99 -11.84 -63.21
CA ASN A 846 -8.44 -11.05 -64.35
C ASN A 846 -9.38 -11.90 -65.22
N ILE A 847 -10.60 -11.40 -65.46
CA ILE A 847 -11.60 -12.07 -66.29
C ILE A 847 -11.92 -11.29 -67.58
N ASN A 848 -11.02 -10.36 -67.96
CA ASN A 848 -11.07 -9.54 -69.18
C ASN A 848 -12.20 -8.50 -69.21
N GLY A 849 -12.66 -8.04 -68.04
CA GLY A 849 -13.65 -6.95 -67.97
C GLY A 849 -15.00 -7.28 -68.57
N GLY A 850 -15.80 -6.23 -68.82
CA GLY A 850 -17.07 -6.33 -69.52
C GLY A 850 -18.27 -5.91 -68.66
N THR A 851 -19.39 -5.67 -69.35
CA THR A 851 -20.65 -5.29 -68.71
C THR A 851 -21.53 -6.52 -68.51
N PHE A 852 -22.61 -6.39 -67.75
CA PHE A 852 -23.64 -7.43 -67.59
C PHE A 852 -24.75 -7.32 -68.65
N SER A 853 -24.54 -6.51 -69.70
CA SER A 853 -25.56 -6.22 -70.73
C SER A 853 -26.09 -7.47 -71.47
N ASN A 854 -25.36 -8.58 -71.44
CA ASN A 854 -25.77 -9.87 -72.02
C ASN A 854 -26.49 -10.80 -71.02
N TRP A 855 -26.86 -10.32 -69.83
CA TRP A 855 -27.54 -11.12 -68.81
C TRP A 855 -29.02 -11.32 -69.08
N SER A 856 -29.49 -12.53 -68.78
CA SER A 856 -30.90 -12.94 -68.85
C SER A 856 -31.44 -13.13 -67.44
N ASP A 857 -32.76 -13.10 -67.27
CA ASP A 857 -33.48 -13.34 -66.01
C ASP A 857 -33.58 -14.83 -65.66
N TYR A 858 -32.43 -15.49 -65.61
CA TYR A 858 -32.32 -16.89 -65.20
C TYR A 858 -32.76 -17.11 -63.75
N ARG A 859 -33.07 -18.37 -63.41
CA ARG A 859 -33.48 -18.75 -62.06
C ARG A 859 -32.29 -18.76 -61.12
N LEU A 860 -32.52 -18.38 -59.86
CA LEU A 860 -31.59 -18.65 -58.78
C LEU A 860 -31.78 -20.11 -58.34
N VAL A 861 -30.71 -20.90 -58.39
CA VAL A 861 -30.68 -22.31 -58.01
C VAL A 861 -29.61 -22.52 -56.94
N VAL A 862 -29.93 -23.32 -55.92
CA VAL A 862 -29.09 -23.62 -54.76
C VAL A 862 -29.00 -25.15 -54.60
N ALA A 863 -27.84 -25.62 -54.12
CA ALA A 863 -27.52 -27.02 -53.83
C ALA A 863 -27.51 -28.00 -55.02
N ASN A 864 -27.82 -27.56 -56.24
CA ASN A 864 -27.67 -28.36 -57.46
C ASN A 864 -27.61 -27.49 -58.72
N GLU A 865 -27.39 -28.13 -59.86
CA GLU A 865 -27.63 -27.55 -61.18
C GLU A 865 -29.12 -27.66 -61.53
N PHE A 866 -29.60 -26.81 -62.44
CA PHE A 866 -30.99 -26.88 -62.94
C PHE A 866 -31.39 -28.27 -63.48
N VAL A 867 -30.42 -29.03 -64.01
CA VAL A 867 -30.61 -30.38 -64.58
C VAL A 867 -30.23 -31.53 -63.61
N ASP A 868 -30.17 -31.28 -62.30
CA ASP A 868 -30.06 -32.29 -61.22
C ASP A 868 -28.88 -33.27 -61.32
N TRP A 869 -27.71 -32.82 -61.75
CA TRP A 869 -26.56 -33.71 -61.98
C TRP A 869 -25.27 -33.33 -61.25
N ARG A 870 -25.33 -32.25 -60.48
CA ARG A 870 -24.15 -31.64 -59.84
C ARG A 870 -24.52 -31.18 -58.42
N PRO A 871 -25.03 -32.09 -57.58
CA PRO A 871 -25.53 -31.78 -56.24
C PRO A 871 -24.39 -31.30 -55.34
N TRP A 872 -24.70 -30.40 -54.43
CA TRP A 872 -23.85 -30.02 -53.32
C TRP A 872 -24.54 -30.38 -52.01
N ARG A 873 -23.76 -30.86 -51.05
CA ARG A 873 -24.22 -31.28 -49.72
C ARG A 873 -23.42 -30.56 -48.66
N GLY A 874 -24.11 -30.17 -47.59
CA GLY A 874 -23.56 -29.36 -46.51
C GLY A 874 -24.63 -28.44 -45.93
N THR A 875 -24.19 -27.55 -45.06
CA THR A 875 -25.06 -26.57 -44.41
C THR A 875 -24.89 -25.19 -45.04
N LEU A 876 -26.00 -24.53 -45.33
CA LEU A 876 -26.09 -23.15 -45.80
C LEU A 876 -26.63 -22.28 -44.65
N TYR A 877 -25.89 -21.26 -44.27
CA TYR A 877 -26.28 -20.30 -43.23
C TYR A 877 -26.70 -18.98 -43.85
N THR A 878 -25.95 -18.46 -44.82
CA THR A 878 -26.31 -17.20 -45.49
C THR A 878 -26.06 -17.25 -46.99
N LEU A 879 -26.92 -16.58 -47.77
CA LEU A 879 -26.70 -16.20 -49.17
C LEU A 879 -27.13 -14.75 -49.38
N ALA A 880 -26.19 -13.88 -49.71
CA ALA A 880 -26.43 -12.46 -50.00
C ALA A 880 -25.95 -12.07 -51.40
N ILE A 881 -26.66 -11.15 -52.06
CA ILE A 881 -26.31 -10.58 -53.36
C ILE A 881 -26.45 -9.06 -53.27
N TYR A 882 -25.41 -8.34 -53.69
CA TYR A 882 -25.33 -6.88 -53.75
C TYR A 882 -25.13 -6.46 -55.21
N ASN A 883 -25.67 -5.30 -55.60
CA ASN A 883 -25.38 -4.69 -56.91
C ASN A 883 -24.18 -3.73 -56.88
N ARG A 884 -23.25 -3.97 -55.96
CA ARG A 884 -22.00 -3.23 -55.77
C ARG A 884 -20.87 -4.19 -55.45
N ALA A 885 -19.64 -3.85 -55.80
CA ALA A 885 -18.47 -4.53 -55.28
C ALA A 885 -18.14 -4.03 -53.86
N LEU A 886 -18.26 -4.91 -52.86
CA LEU A 886 -17.86 -4.58 -51.48
C LEU A 886 -16.34 -4.39 -51.40
N SER A 887 -15.91 -3.42 -50.60
CA SER A 887 -14.50 -3.20 -50.27
C SER A 887 -13.98 -4.28 -49.32
N ALA A 888 -12.65 -4.41 -49.20
CA ALA A 888 -12.04 -5.39 -48.28
C ALA A 888 -12.47 -5.16 -46.81
N SER A 889 -12.63 -3.91 -46.37
CA SER A 889 -13.12 -3.57 -45.03
C SER A 889 -14.58 -3.98 -44.82
N GLU A 890 -15.44 -3.78 -45.82
CA GLU A 890 -16.84 -4.20 -45.79
C GLU A 890 -16.99 -5.73 -45.79
N VAL A 891 -16.14 -6.44 -46.55
CA VAL A 891 -16.08 -7.91 -46.51
C VAL A 891 -15.64 -8.40 -45.13
N SER A 892 -14.63 -7.76 -44.53
CA SER A 892 -14.21 -8.06 -43.16
C SER A 892 -15.34 -7.80 -42.16
N GLN A 893 -16.05 -6.67 -42.26
CA GLN A 893 -17.21 -6.36 -41.43
C GLN A 893 -18.29 -7.45 -41.52
N ASN A 894 -18.61 -7.92 -42.72
CA ASN A 894 -19.60 -8.99 -42.90
C ASN A 894 -19.12 -10.34 -42.36
N TYR A 895 -17.81 -10.63 -42.41
CA TYR A 895 -17.24 -11.80 -41.75
C TYR A 895 -17.37 -11.69 -40.22
N MET A 896 -17.07 -10.52 -39.66
CA MET A 896 -17.17 -10.23 -38.23
C MET A 896 -18.62 -10.32 -37.73
N ALA A 897 -19.60 -9.95 -38.56
CA ALA A 897 -21.01 -10.09 -38.24
C ALA A 897 -21.44 -11.56 -38.03
N GLY A 898 -20.62 -12.54 -38.44
CA GLY A 898 -20.89 -13.96 -38.28
C GLY A 898 -21.71 -14.54 -39.44
N GLU A 899 -22.28 -15.73 -39.25
CA GLU A 899 -23.12 -16.45 -40.20
C GLU A 899 -24.63 -16.21 -40.07
N GLU A 900 -25.06 -15.66 -38.92
CA GLU A 900 -26.46 -15.31 -38.56
C GLU A 900 -26.84 -13.87 -38.93
#